data_AF-A0A0R1NRV3-F1
#
_entry.id   AF-A0A0R1NRV3-F1
#
_cell.length_a   1.000
_cell.length_b   1.000
_cell.length_c   1.000
_cell.angle_alpha   90.00
_cell.angle_beta   90.00
_cell.angle_gamma   90.00
#
_symmetry.space_group_name_H-M   'P 1'
#
loop_
_entity.id
_entity.type
_entity.pdbx_description
1 polymer ?
#
loop_
_entity_poly.entity_id
_entity_poly.type
_entity_poly.pdbx_seq_one_letter_code
_entity_poly.pdbx_strand_id
1 'polypeptide(L)'
;MKIHKLLLTTTLLLGSAILFSTQNAGIGDQPILNVQAATVANEETINDVMPNQQLQKLVLYEMKRQKIVTSDSDLSQFDAGSFKTALGKLTSINWRTIPGYQRADYEPINGGNGTIGPASVNSGNYSLKGLENATNLTELDLAHDLDYGRYYFDDVKDVTPLSGLTKLTDLNLEGNRIEDISPIAGMRSVKNLILISNSIKNLNVLDRDNYDKFQYLGQHVVFPVQHLTENAYTWKAPFKDALPKHVADPTNHWEPYTSQNIHMVKSSNYYDLGGYAGEEDETDLIQVFKPATQNMTLDGDDVHFAGLAEQVSPGEGISLAQQGGLVPEPGNGGVVAPSREAAHINGTLLANEHTYYMMVKYRAEPERAGYSTAVMSYHLPYVIDKVQVQPVTVKYEDEKGTAIHGVQTITGKLGDSFDLSKTDYQLEIPGYTFKAYDPIQTGELTGQAQTVKLVYTKNTAPDVPVVPKNESINPPTAPDKPKTPSVPDQPVMTEPTSERQTQVAAPENVAKIHEAVYSLEKIYLYQNPTFKSSERKAGYVQKPRVFRPMFVVDGYAHSKDGRLRYHVRDVNHQSKTDGLRGYITTQFAYVRPVYYHSSHKTLTAINPKGVNEYTNKNLTNKVRNFKQGTVLRVKKFVTHNLTTRYQLTNGHYVTGNRKLVKMGRHKQPKQVVLKQGLNRYRDADFTMKNGHFDKGDKIIVKRFTFSHQDSIKQGGTKRFEVKGGFISANPKLVRAYYK
;
A
#
# COMPACT_ATOMS: atom_id res chain seq x y z
N MET A 1 -73.33 32.09 -19.74
CA MET A 1 -73.65 32.98 -18.58
C MET A 1 -72.71 32.62 -17.42
N LYS A 2 -72.58 33.47 -16.38
CA LYS A 2 -71.52 33.41 -15.34
C LYS A 2 -71.34 32.03 -14.67
N ILE A 3 -70.08 31.62 -14.45
CA ILE A 3 -69.67 30.61 -13.44
C ILE A 3 -68.48 31.19 -12.66
N HIS A 4 -68.49 31.04 -11.33
CA HIS A 4 -67.56 31.62 -10.34
C HIS A 4 -67.73 30.89 -8.98
N LYS A 5 -66.76 30.78 -8.06
CA LYS A 5 -65.30 31.05 -8.13
C LYS A 5 -64.57 29.69 -8.26
N LEU A 6 -63.74 29.09 -7.39
CA LEU A 6 -62.91 29.42 -6.21
C LEU A 6 -61.93 28.22 -6.03
N LEU A 7 -60.63 28.26 -5.75
CA LEU A 7 -59.58 29.31 -5.74
C LEU A 7 -58.24 28.64 -6.16
N LEU A 8 -57.23 29.41 -6.57
CA LEU A 8 -55.84 28.97 -6.63
C LEU A 8 -54.90 30.18 -6.46
N THR A 9 -53.78 30.03 -5.76
CA THR A 9 -52.74 31.07 -5.60
C THR A 9 -51.37 30.53 -6.00
N THR A 10 -50.63 31.28 -6.82
CA THR A 10 -49.33 30.83 -7.35
C THR A 10 -48.36 32.01 -7.51
N THR A 11 -47.13 31.83 -7.02
CA THR A 11 -45.87 32.53 -7.38
C THR A 11 -45.79 34.07 -7.42
N LEU A 12 -44.78 34.59 -6.72
CA LEU A 12 -44.00 35.75 -7.18
C LEU A 12 -42.52 35.35 -7.28
N LEU A 13 -41.74 35.99 -8.17
CA LEU A 13 -40.32 35.71 -8.39
C LEU A 13 -39.40 36.72 -7.70
N LEU A 14 -38.21 36.24 -7.31
CA LEU A 14 -36.93 36.95 -7.23
C LEU A 14 -35.84 35.89 -7.51
N GLY A 15 -34.76 36.13 -8.26
CA GLY A 15 -34.42 37.28 -9.11
C GLY A 15 -32.95 37.16 -9.57
N SER A 16 -32.68 37.31 -10.87
CA SER A 16 -31.32 37.27 -11.44
C SER A 16 -31.25 38.21 -12.65
N ALA A 17 -30.40 39.23 -12.61
CA ALA A 17 -30.27 40.21 -13.69
C ALA A 17 -29.29 39.75 -14.78
N ILE A 18 -29.59 40.07 -16.04
CA ILE A 18 -28.69 39.92 -17.18
C ILE A 18 -28.47 41.33 -17.75
N LEU A 19 -27.21 41.76 -17.85
CA LEU A 19 -26.84 42.99 -18.53
C LEU A 19 -26.71 42.74 -20.03
N PHE A 20 -27.44 43.52 -20.83
CA PHE A 20 -27.27 43.58 -22.28
C PHE A 20 -26.71 44.95 -22.66
N SER A 21 -25.64 44.97 -23.46
CA SER A 21 -25.18 46.16 -24.16
C SER A 21 -25.44 46.00 -25.66
N THR A 22 -26.04 47.00 -26.27
CA THR A 22 -26.30 47.03 -27.71
C THR A 22 -25.44 48.11 -28.35
N GLN A 23 -24.51 47.69 -29.22
CA GLN A 23 -23.98 48.57 -30.27
C GLN A 23 -24.69 48.26 -31.58
N ASN A 24 -25.03 49.31 -32.32
CA ASN A 24 -25.93 49.23 -33.47
C ASN A 24 -25.12 49.43 -34.75
N ALA A 25 -24.95 48.38 -35.56
CA ALA A 25 -24.23 48.44 -36.83
C ALA A 25 -24.62 47.31 -37.79
N GLY A 26 -24.74 47.63 -39.08
CA GLY A 26 -24.66 46.66 -40.18
C GLY A 26 -25.90 45.77 -40.41
N ILE A 27 -26.53 45.93 -41.57
CA ILE A 27 -27.51 44.94 -42.07
C ILE A 27 -26.75 43.72 -42.59
N GLY A 28 -27.11 42.52 -42.11
CA GLY A 28 -26.87 41.28 -42.85
C GLY A 28 -25.86 40.30 -42.26
N ASP A 29 -26.15 39.71 -41.09
CA ASP A 29 -25.80 38.31 -40.85
C ASP A 29 -26.69 37.65 -39.77
N GLN A 30 -26.64 36.31 -39.65
CA GLN A 30 -27.44 35.55 -38.68
C GLN A 30 -26.93 35.73 -37.22
N PRO A 31 -27.83 35.85 -36.21
CA PRO A 31 -27.41 36.06 -34.83
C PRO A 31 -26.77 34.80 -34.22
N ILE A 32 -25.45 34.79 -34.10
CA ILE A 32 -24.70 33.73 -33.41
C ILE A 32 -24.99 33.79 -31.90
N LEU A 33 -25.82 32.86 -31.42
CA LEU A 33 -26.26 32.80 -30.04
C LEU A 33 -25.17 32.17 -29.15
N ASN A 34 -24.19 33.00 -28.78
CA ASN A 34 -23.05 32.62 -27.93
C ASN A 34 -23.51 32.34 -26.48
N VAL A 35 -23.96 31.12 -26.22
CA VAL A 35 -24.20 30.61 -24.86
C VAL A 35 -22.86 30.38 -24.18
N GLN A 36 -22.28 31.45 -23.62
CA GLN A 36 -21.13 31.35 -22.73
C GLN A 36 -21.60 30.73 -21.41
N ALA A 37 -21.64 29.39 -21.37
CA ALA A 37 -22.08 28.63 -20.22
C ALA A 37 -21.22 28.99 -19.01
N ALA A 38 -21.81 29.68 -18.03
CA ALA A 38 -21.15 30.03 -16.80
C ALA A 38 -20.68 28.74 -16.11
N THR A 39 -19.37 28.50 -16.13
CA THR A 39 -18.78 27.39 -15.40
C THR A 39 -18.93 27.68 -13.92
N VAL A 40 -19.93 27.07 -13.30
CA VAL A 40 -20.02 27.00 -11.84
C VAL A 40 -18.75 26.29 -11.37
N ALA A 41 -17.78 27.08 -10.92
CA ALA A 41 -16.61 26.55 -10.24
C ALA A 41 -17.12 25.78 -9.02
N ASN A 42 -16.59 24.59 -8.78
CA ASN A 42 -16.73 23.99 -7.47
C ASN A 42 -15.89 24.85 -6.52
N GLU A 43 -16.54 25.70 -5.74
CA GLU A 43 -15.89 26.48 -4.70
C GLU A 43 -15.16 25.52 -3.75
N GLU A 44 -13.86 25.75 -3.58
CA GLU A 44 -13.01 24.99 -2.67
C GLU A 44 -13.54 25.22 -1.24
N THR A 45 -13.74 24.15 -0.46
CA THR A 45 -14.18 24.29 0.93
C THR A 45 -12.99 24.34 1.88
N ILE A 46 -13.19 24.84 3.12
CA ILE A 46 -12.15 24.78 4.17
C ILE A 46 -11.64 23.35 4.37
N ASN A 47 -12.51 22.33 4.23
CA ASN A 47 -12.11 20.92 4.33
C ASN A 47 -11.33 20.42 3.09
N ASP A 48 -11.43 21.08 1.95
CA ASP A 48 -10.56 20.81 0.80
C ASP A 48 -9.19 21.48 0.98
N VAL A 49 -9.13 22.68 1.57
CA VAL A 49 -7.87 23.36 1.93
C VAL A 49 -7.13 22.60 3.02
N MET A 50 -7.74 22.53 4.20
CA MET A 50 -7.20 21.99 5.45
C MET A 50 -8.12 20.88 5.94
N PRO A 51 -7.89 19.61 5.53
CA PRO A 51 -8.82 18.51 5.81
C PRO A 51 -8.72 18.00 7.26
N ASN A 52 -7.76 18.49 8.05
CA ASN A 52 -7.58 18.18 9.47
C ASN A 52 -8.44 19.13 10.33
N GLN A 53 -9.53 18.62 10.89
CA GLN A 53 -10.49 19.44 11.65
C GLN A 53 -10.00 19.86 13.05
N GLN A 54 -9.00 19.19 13.62
CA GLN A 54 -8.37 19.67 14.86
C GLN A 54 -7.40 20.81 14.56
N LEU A 55 -6.63 20.69 13.48
CA LEU A 55 -5.75 21.75 12.99
C LEU A 55 -6.54 23.01 12.60
N GLN A 56 -7.73 22.88 11.99
CA GLN A 56 -8.65 24.01 11.77
C GLN A 56 -8.98 24.77 13.08
N LYS A 57 -9.22 24.06 14.19
CA LYS A 57 -9.52 24.67 15.50
C LYS A 57 -8.30 25.37 16.09
N LEU A 58 -7.14 24.72 16.10
CA LEU A 58 -5.88 25.30 16.58
C LEU A 58 -5.53 26.56 15.78
N VAL A 59 -5.65 26.49 14.46
CA VAL A 59 -5.46 27.63 13.54
C VAL A 59 -6.44 28.78 13.85
N LEU A 60 -7.73 28.50 14.06
CA LEU A 60 -8.69 29.56 14.41
C LEU A 60 -8.41 30.16 15.80
N TYR A 61 -8.02 29.33 16.78
CA TYR A 61 -7.60 29.83 18.09
C TYR A 61 -6.38 30.75 17.98
N GLU A 62 -5.40 30.36 17.17
CA GLU A 62 -4.20 31.16 16.91
C GLU A 62 -4.49 32.48 16.19
N MET A 63 -5.39 32.45 15.20
CA MET A 63 -5.87 33.66 14.54
C MET A 63 -6.50 34.66 15.53
N LYS A 64 -7.21 34.17 16.55
CA LYS A 64 -7.78 34.99 17.62
C LYS A 64 -6.70 35.52 18.56
N ARG A 65 -5.78 34.66 19.01
CA ARG A 65 -4.66 35.03 19.90
C ARG A 65 -3.79 36.13 19.28
N GLN A 66 -3.53 36.02 17.97
CA GLN A 66 -2.73 36.96 17.18
C GLN A 66 -3.54 38.14 16.62
N LYS A 67 -4.84 38.27 16.97
CA LYS A 67 -5.74 39.37 16.57
C LYS A 67 -5.89 39.53 15.05
N ILE A 68 -5.71 38.44 14.30
CA ILE A 68 -5.94 38.36 12.85
C ILE A 68 -7.44 38.35 12.55
N VAL A 69 -8.23 37.81 13.48
CA VAL A 69 -9.70 37.70 13.45
C VAL A 69 -10.27 38.09 14.83
N THR A 70 -11.58 38.27 14.94
CA THR A 70 -12.23 38.66 16.20
C THR A 70 -12.38 37.48 17.16
N SER A 71 -12.47 37.74 18.47
CA SER A 71 -12.58 36.70 19.50
C SER A 71 -13.83 35.81 19.36
N ASP A 72 -14.90 36.35 18.78
CA ASP A 72 -16.16 35.66 18.46
C ASP A 72 -16.16 34.97 17.08
N SER A 73 -15.11 35.12 16.25
CA SER A 73 -15.06 34.52 14.91
C SER A 73 -15.21 33.00 14.91
N ASP A 74 -15.82 32.43 13.87
CA ASP A 74 -16.03 30.97 13.72
C ASP A 74 -15.65 30.46 12.32
N LEU A 75 -15.30 29.18 12.20
CA LEU A 75 -14.96 28.54 10.91
C LEU A 75 -16.10 28.67 9.87
N SER A 76 -17.37 28.74 10.28
CA SER A 76 -18.50 28.93 9.37
C SER A 76 -18.56 30.31 8.70
N GLN A 77 -17.76 31.28 9.15
CA GLN A 77 -17.68 32.63 8.57
C GLN A 77 -16.68 32.74 7.42
N PHE A 78 -15.88 31.70 7.14
CA PHE A 78 -14.84 31.72 6.11
C PHE A 78 -15.25 30.91 4.87
N ASP A 79 -14.84 31.41 3.71
CA ASP A 79 -14.62 30.63 2.49
C ASP A 79 -13.15 30.16 2.41
N ALA A 80 -12.78 29.32 1.44
CA ALA A 80 -11.40 28.87 1.30
C ALA A 80 -10.38 29.99 1.02
N GLY A 81 -10.77 31.05 0.30
CA GLY A 81 -9.93 32.19 -0.02
C GLY A 81 -9.72 33.11 1.18
N SER A 82 -10.78 33.44 1.93
CA SER A 82 -10.64 34.21 3.18
C SER A 82 -9.91 33.42 4.27
N PHE A 83 -10.14 32.10 4.39
CA PHE A 83 -9.39 31.23 5.30
C PHE A 83 -7.89 31.18 4.96
N LYS A 84 -7.54 31.01 3.67
CA LYS A 84 -6.14 31.10 3.19
C LYS A 84 -5.51 32.47 3.45
N THR A 85 -6.29 33.54 3.29
CA THR A 85 -5.83 34.93 3.54
C THR A 85 -5.59 35.20 5.02
N ALA A 86 -6.37 34.59 5.91
CA ALA A 86 -6.14 34.64 7.35
C ALA A 86 -4.94 33.75 7.76
N LEU A 87 -4.83 32.53 7.20
CA LEU A 87 -3.69 31.61 7.42
C LEU A 87 -2.37 32.31 7.09
N GLY A 88 -2.29 32.98 5.94
CA GLY A 88 -1.12 33.73 5.50
C GLY A 88 -0.72 34.92 6.37
N LYS A 89 -1.47 35.25 7.43
CA LYS A 89 -1.11 36.29 8.41
C LYS A 89 -0.56 35.73 9.73
N LEU A 90 -0.67 34.43 9.98
CA LEU A 90 -0.13 33.80 11.19
C LEU A 90 1.39 33.88 11.21
N THR A 91 1.95 34.19 12.38
CA THR A 91 3.39 34.17 12.64
C THR A 91 3.80 33.01 13.54
N SER A 92 2.93 32.53 14.43
CA SER A 92 3.17 31.29 15.18
C SER A 92 1.95 30.37 15.22
N ILE A 93 2.20 29.07 15.45
CA ILE A 93 1.18 28.08 15.80
C ILE A 93 1.79 27.21 16.91
N ASN A 94 1.22 27.27 18.11
CA ASN A 94 1.71 26.58 19.30
C ASN A 94 0.54 26.05 20.13
N TRP A 95 0.38 24.72 20.14
CA TRP A 95 -0.76 24.04 20.79
C TRP A 95 -0.80 24.24 22.31
N ARG A 96 0.37 24.41 22.96
CA ARG A 96 0.53 24.54 24.42
C ARG A 96 -0.11 25.81 25.00
N THR A 97 -0.58 26.69 24.12
CA THR A 97 -1.16 28.00 24.48
C THR A 97 -2.69 27.99 24.58
N ILE A 98 -3.36 26.84 24.39
CA ILE A 98 -4.81 26.72 24.53
C ILE A 98 -5.20 26.81 26.03
N PRO A 99 -6.18 27.65 26.42
CA PRO A 99 -6.52 27.85 27.82
C PRO A 99 -7.34 26.66 28.35
N GLY A 100 -6.92 26.11 29.50
CA GLY A 100 -7.54 24.93 30.13
C GLY A 100 -6.57 23.77 30.39
N TYR A 101 -5.36 23.83 29.82
CA TYR A 101 -4.27 22.83 29.86
C TYR A 101 -3.93 22.16 31.21
N GLN A 102 -4.40 22.68 32.36
CA GLN A 102 -4.15 22.12 33.70
C GLN A 102 -5.38 21.48 34.37
N ARG A 103 -6.49 21.25 33.66
CA ARG A 103 -7.72 20.71 34.26
C ARG A 103 -8.04 19.27 33.87
N ALA A 104 -8.40 18.48 34.88
CA ALA A 104 -8.95 17.12 34.72
C ALA A 104 -10.45 17.07 34.35
N ASP A 105 -11.09 18.22 34.09
CA ASP A 105 -12.50 18.33 33.69
C ASP A 105 -12.70 18.51 32.16
N TYR A 106 -11.61 18.49 31.39
CA TYR A 106 -11.64 18.61 29.93
C TYR A 106 -11.88 17.24 29.29
N GLU A 107 -13.00 17.08 28.59
CA GLU A 107 -13.22 15.95 27.67
C GLU A 107 -12.03 15.86 26.68
N PRO A 108 -11.29 14.74 26.60
CA PRO A 108 -10.22 14.57 25.62
C PRO A 108 -10.74 14.86 24.21
N ILE A 109 -9.91 15.45 23.33
CA ILE A 109 -10.35 15.97 22.01
C ILE A 109 -10.53 14.84 20.97
N ASN A 110 -11.00 13.69 21.44
CA ASN A 110 -11.30 12.40 20.84
C ASN A 110 -11.09 12.30 19.31
N GLY A 111 -9.82 12.25 18.89
CA GLY A 111 -9.41 11.88 17.53
C GLY A 111 -9.43 10.36 17.32
N GLY A 112 -9.17 9.61 18.39
CA GLY A 112 -9.37 8.15 18.48
C GLY A 112 -8.10 7.38 18.84
N ASN A 113 -7.76 7.37 20.13
CA ASN A 113 -6.65 6.66 20.79
C ASN A 113 -5.25 6.93 20.18
N GLY A 114 -4.52 7.89 20.77
CA GLY A 114 -3.10 8.15 20.51
C GLY A 114 -2.18 6.96 20.87
N THR A 115 -2.17 5.95 20.01
CA THR A 115 -1.47 4.66 20.20
C THR A 115 -1.08 4.07 18.83
N ILE A 116 -0.04 3.22 18.75
CA ILE A 116 0.55 2.83 17.46
C ILE A 116 -0.26 1.73 16.75
N GLY A 117 -1.31 2.13 16.02
CA GLY A 117 -2.23 1.20 15.37
C GLY A 117 -2.34 1.36 13.84
N PRO A 118 -2.80 0.32 13.13
CA PRO A 118 -3.21 0.46 11.73
C PRO A 118 -4.42 1.39 11.63
N ALA A 119 -4.54 2.16 10.54
CA ALA A 119 -5.62 3.13 10.22
C ALA A 119 -7.02 2.51 9.97
N SER A 120 -7.30 1.37 10.61
CA SER A 120 -8.63 0.82 10.89
C SER A 120 -9.02 0.91 12.37
N VAL A 121 -8.11 1.39 13.23
CA VAL A 121 -8.31 1.64 14.67
C VAL A 121 -8.38 3.15 14.90
N ASN A 122 -7.30 3.89 14.64
CA ASN A 122 -7.34 5.34 14.54
C ASN A 122 -7.98 5.77 13.19
N SER A 123 -8.79 6.83 13.21
CA SER A 123 -9.44 7.43 12.04
C SER A 123 -9.32 8.96 11.96
N GLY A 124 -8.61 9.59 12.89
CA GLY A 124 -8.25 11.01 12.83
C GLY A 124 -7.43 11.33 11.58
N ASN A 125 -7.56 12.57 11.09
CA ASN A 125 -6.87 13.03 9.89
C ASN A 125 -5.72 13.97 10.25
N TYR A 126 -4.60 13.42 10.70
CA TYR A 126 -3.40 14.11 11.17
C TYR A 126 -2.55 14.71 10.02
N SER A 127 -3.22 15.23 8.99
CA SER A 127 -2.58 15.91 7.87
C SER A 127 -2.24 17.35 8.24
N LEU A 128 -1.04 17.80 7.87
CA LEU A 128 -0.63 19.21 7.94
C LEU A 128 -1.10 20.03 6.72
N LYS A 129 -1.80 19.41 5.77
CA LYS A 129 -2.27 20.09 4.56
C LYS A 129 -3.15 21.29 4.93
N GLY A 130 -2.95 22.40 4.27
CA GLY A 130 -3.47 23.71 4.58
C GLY A 130 -2.39 24.65 5.12
N LEU A 131 -1.39 24.14 5.86
CA LEU A 131 -0.29 24.95 6.38
C LEU A 131 0.63 25.52 5.29
N GLU A 132 0.63 24.98 4.07
CA GLU A 132 1.36 25.57 2.94
C GLU A 132 0.88 27.00 2.58
N ASN A 133 -0.26 27.43 3.14
CA ASN A 133 -0.81 28.78 2.98
C ASN A 133 -0.40 29.73 4.14
N ALA A 134 0.22 29.23 5.21
CA ALA A 134 0.67 30.02 6.37
C ALA A 134 2.03 30.71 6.11
N THR A 135 2.13 31.47 5.02
CA THR A 135 3.39 31.95 4.46
C THR A 135 4.19 32.96 5.30
N ASN A 136 3.63 33.43 6.42
CA ASN A 136 4.32 34.30 7.40
C ASN A 136 4.74 33.58 8.69
N LEU A 137 4.53 32.26 8.79
CA LEU A 137 4.84 31.46 9.97
C LEU A 137 6.35 31.41 10.24
N THR A 138 6.77 31.82 11.44
CA THR A 138 8.13 31.74 11.97
C THR A 138 8.29 30.62 12.99
N GLU A 139 7.25 30.33 13.77
CA GLU A 139 7.23 29.28 14.81
C GLU A 139 6.11 28.26 14.54
N LEU A 140 6.43 26.96 14.58
CA LEU A 140 5.47 25.86 14.59
C LEU A 140 5.84 24.84 15.67
N ASP A 141 5.02 24.77 16.71
CA ASP A 141 5.14 23.81 17.81
C ASP A 141 3.92 22.87 17.81
N LEU A 142 4.15 21.63 17.38
CA LEU A 142 3.18 20.52 17.31
C LEU A 142 3.73 19.29 18.08
N ALA A 143 4.39 19.54 19.21
CA ALA A 143 5.13 18.51 19.94
C ALA A 143 4.39 17.93 21.13
N HIS A 144 4.22 16.61 21.15
CA HIS A 144 3.57 15.87 22.25
C HIS A 144 2.17 16.41 22.64
N ASP A 145 1.29 16.62 21.65
CA ASP A 145 -0.19 16.53 21.74
C ASP A 145 -0.87 17.37 20.64
N LEU A 146 -1.61 16.70 19.75
CA LEU A 146 -2.88 17.22 19.21
C LEU A 146 -4.13 16.51 19.78
N ASP A 147 -3.96 15.49 20.64
CA ASP A 147 -5.03 14.65 21.18
C ASP A 147 -4.64 14.04 22.56
N TYR A 148 -4.68 14.88 23.61
CA TYR A 148 -4.22 14.63 25.00
C TYR A 148 -4.23 13.16 25.45
N GLY A 149 -3.05 12.53 25.40
CA GLY A 149 -2.84 11.13 25.72
C GLY A 149 -1.57 10.89 26.54
N ARG A 150 -1.67 10.08 27.60
CA ARG A 150 -0.54 9.73 28.50
C ARG A 150 0.63 9.00 27.82
N TYR A 151 0.48 8.60 26.55
CA TYR A 151 1.35 7.64 25.87
C TYR A 151 1.61 8.05 24.41
N TYR A 152 2.76 7.62 23.89
CA TYR A 152 3.46 8.35 22.85
C TYR A 152 2.90 8.24 21.42
N PHE A 153 3.31 9.23 20.60
CA PHE A 153 3.25 9.33 19.15
C PHE A 153 1.91 9.84 18.55
N ASP A 154 1.82 11.16 18.32
CA ASP A 154 0.88 11.82 17.40
C ASP A 154 1.00 11.24 15.98
N ASP A 155 -0.10 11.14 15.22
CA ASP A 155 -0.14 10.44 13.92
C ASP A 155 0.33 11.29 12.71
N VAL A 156 1.05 12.39 12.90
CA VAL A 156 1.62 13.16 11.77
C VAL A 156 2.74 12.35 11.10
N LYS A 157 2.55 12.07 9.81
CA LYS A 157 3.50 11.31 8.98
C LYS A 157 4.07 12.07 7.78
N ASP A 158 3.40 13.14 7.36
CA ASP A 158 3.68 13.88 6.12
C ASP A 158 3.91 15.37 6.41
N VAL A 159 5.19 15.76 6.34
CA VAL A 159 5.65 17.15 6.52
C VAL A 159 5.75 17.94 5.22
N THR A 160 5.34 17.37 4.08
CA THR A 160 5.37 18.06 2.77
C THR A 160 4.70 19.45 2.77
N PRO A 161 3.56 19.68 3.47
CA PRO A 161 2.93 21.01 3.57
C PRO A 161 3.84 22.11 4.16
N LEU A 162 4.87 21.75 4.93
CA LEU A 162 5.79 22.72 5.54
C LEU A 162 6.90 23.17 4.59
N SER A 163 7.20 22.40 3.53
CA SER A 163 8.39 22.58 2.66
C SER A 163 8.50 23.94 1.96
N GLY A 164 7.39 24.68 1.85
CA GLY A 164 7.35 26.03 1.28
C GLY A 164 7.47 27.17 2.29
N LEU A 165 7.58 26.90 3.59
CA LEU A 165 7.52 27.92 4.65
C LEU A 165 8.87 28.64 4.87
N THR A 166 9.30 29.33 3.83
CA THR A 166 10.08 30.58 3.76
C THR A 166 10.76 31.15 5.02
N LYS A 167 9.91 31.40 6.01
CA LYS A 167 10.18 32.21 7.20
C LYS A 167 10.24 31.39 8.49
N LEU A 168 9.97 30.10 8.43
CA LEU A 168 9.95 29.21 9.57
C LEU A 168 11.38 29.07 10.12
N THR A 169 11.59 29.55 11.35
CA THR A 169 12.86 29.49 12.09
C THR A 169 12.82 28.42 13.17
N ASP A 170 11.64 28.21 13.76
CA ASP A 170 11.43 27.36 14.93
C ASP A 170 10.40 26.27 14.59
N LEU A 171 10.84 25.01 14.61
CA LEU A 171 10.03 23.87 14.23
C LEU A 171 10.18 22.74 15.24
N ASN A 172 9.15 22.52 16.04
CA ASN A 172 9.05 21.39 16.95
C ASN A 172 7.96 20.40 16.48
N LEU A 173 8.41 19.20 16.09
CA LEU A 173 7.59 18.07 15.65
C LEU A 173 7.87 16.82 16.50
N GLU A 174 8.37 17.01 17.72
CA GLU A 174 8.62 15.96 18.69
C GLU A 174 7.36 15.12 18.98
N GLY A 175 7.55 13.81 19.20
CA GLY A 175 6.44 12.93 19.57
C GLY A 175 5.47 12.60 18.45
N ASN A 176 5.90 12.61 17.19
CA ASN A 176 5.05 12.32 16.02
C ASN A 176 5.43 10.98 15.35
N ARG A 177 4.93 10.67 14.14
CA ARG A 177 5.22 9.40 13.42
C ARG A 177 5.85 9.64 12.05
N ILE A 178 6.65 10.70 11.93
CA ILE A 178 7.30 11.09 10.67
C ILE A 178 8.30 9.99 10.29
N GLU A 179 8.14 9.43 9.08
CA GLU A 179 9.04 8.39 8.55
C GLU A 179 10.06 8.96 7.55
N ASP A 180 9.70 10.05 6.87
CA ASP A 180 10.50 10.74 5.85
C ASP A 180 10.54 12.25 6.17
N ILE A 181 11.73 12.75 6.52
CA ILE A 181 11.98 14.16 6.85
C ILE A 181 12.53 14.96 5.66
N SER A 182 12.75 14.32 4.51
CA SER A 182 13.32 14.95 3.31
C SER A 182 12.54 16.15 2.75
N PRO A 183 11.19 16.29 2.91
CA PRO A 183 10.49 17.47 2.39
C PRO A 183 10.93 18.78 3.05
N ILE A 184 11.39 18.76 4.30
CA ILE A 184 11.83 19.96 5.04
C ILE A 184 13.36 20.11 5.10
N ALA A 185 14.13 19.11 4.67
CA ALA A 185 15.59 19.08 4.76
C ALA A 185 16.30 20.24 4.02
N GLY A 186 15.62 20.87 3.05
CA GLY A 186 16.13 22.05 2.33
C GLY A 186 15.85 23.39 3.01
N MET A 187 15.09 23.45 4.11
CA MET A 187 14.61 24.69 4.72
C MET A 187 15.69 25.37 5.57
N ARG A 188 16.66 26.03 4.92
CA ARG A 188 17.77 26.76 5.56
C ARG A 188 17.34 27.93 6.48
N SER A 189 16.05 28.29 6.49
CA SER A 189 15.47 29.23 7.45
C SER A 189 15.31 28.60 8.86
N VAL A 190 15.07 27.29 8.94
CA VAL A 190 14.86 26.59 10.21
C VAL A 190 16.19 26.49 10.94
N LYS A 191 16.22 27.06 12.14
CA LYS A 191 17.37 27.15 13.03
C LYS A 191 17.21 26.28 14.27
N ASN A 192 16.00 26.19 14.79
CA ASN A 192 15.66 25.35 15.92
C ASN A 192 14.76 24.21 15.43
N LEU A 193 15.31 22.99 15.35
CA LEU A 193 14.64 21.80 14.82
C LEU A 193 14.61 20.67 15.85
N ILE A 194 13.41 20.32 16.30
CA ILE A 194 13.20 19.28 17.30
C ILE A 194 12.32 18.17 16.69
N LEU A 195 12.87 16.96 16.66
CA LEU A 195 12.34 15.75 16.01
C LEU A 195 12.37 14.54 16.96
N ILE A 196 12.50 14.78 18.28
CA ILE A 196 12.54 13.75 19.32
C ILE A 196 11.33 12.80 19.18
N SER A 197 11.46 11.53 19.55
CA SER A 197 10.34 10.58 19.60
C SER A 197 9.53 10.51 18.28
N ASN A 198 10.18 10.09 17.19
CA ASN A 198 9.57 9.95 15.85
C ASN A 198 9.91 8.59 15.22
N SER A 199 9.66 8.40 13.91
CA SER A 199 9.97 7.16 13.17
C SER A 199 10.92 7.38 11.99
N ILE A 200 11.76 8.41 12.03
CA ILE A 200 12.54 8.88 10.88
C ILE A 200 13.63 7.85 10.54
N LYS A 201 13.55 7.30 9.33
CA LYS A 201 14.39 6.16 8.89
C LYS A 201 15.76 6.59 8.35
N ASN A 202 15.87 7.85 7.95
CA ASN A 202 17.08 8.43 7.38
C ASN A 202 17.12 9.92 7.75
N LEU A 203 18.01 10.27 8.68
CA LEU A 203 18.32 11.64 9.09
C LEU A 203 19.50 12.23 8.30
N ASN A 204 20.24 11.44 7.51
CA ASN A 204 21.35 11.88 6.65
C ASN A 204 20.88 12.86 5.54
N VAL A 205 19.58 12.98 5.29
CA VAL A 205 19.04 14.09 4.48
C VAL A 205 19.23 15.46 5.16
N LEU A 206 19.32 15.49 6.49
CA LEU A 206 19.63 16.65 7.32
C LEU A 206 21.15 16.77 7.54
N ASP A 207 21.56 17.97 7.90
CA ASP A 207 22.96 18.36 8.05
C ASP A 207 23.07 19.30 9.26
N ARG A 208 23.90 18.91 10.23
CA ARG A 208 23.98 19.48 11.57
C ARG A 208 24.26 20.98 11.57
N ASP A 209 25.09 21.44 10.65
CA ASP A 209 25.61 22.82 10.62
C ASP A 209 24.54 23.86 10.23
N ASN A 210 23.33 23.41 9.86
CA ASN A 210 22.21 24.29 9.58
C ASN A 210 21.53 24.84 10.83
N TYR A 211 21.68 24.17 11.98
CA TYR A 211 20.80 24.36 13.13
C TYR A 211 21.56 24.94 14.33
N ASP A 212 20.94 25.89 15.02
CA ASP A 212 21.45 26.44 16.27
C ASP A 212 21.05 25.50 17.42
N LYS A 213 19.84 24.94 17.36
CA LYS A 213 19.35 23.83 18.21
C LYS A 213 18.85 22.68 17.35
N PHE A 214 19.39 21.48 17.56
CA PHE A 214 18.97 20.26 16.86
C PHE A 214 18.81 19.11 17.84
N GLN A 215 17.67 18.42 17.82
CA GLN A 215 17.42 17.26 18.68
C GLN A 215 16.59 16.20 17.93
N TYR A 216 17.08 14.95 17.87
CA TYR A 216 16.46 13.88 17.08
C TYR A 216 16.41 12.51 17.80
N LEU A 217 16.67 12.47 19.11
CA LEU A 217 16.72 11.21 19.88
C LEU A 217 15.36 10.47 19.89
N GLY A 218 15.36 9.17 20.17
CA GLY A 218 14.12 8.39 20.25
C GLY A 218 13.49 8.06 18.89
N GLN A 219 14.26 7.79 17.84
CA GLN A 219 13.66 7.32 16.57
C GLN A 219 13.26 5.84 16.65
N HIS A 220 11.97 5.54 16.64
CA HIS A 220 11.41 4.18 16.62
C HIS A 220 11.08 3.78 15.19
N VAL A 221 12.00 3.04 14.57
CA VAL A 221 11.89 2.63 13.16
C VAL A 221 11.45 1.17 13.06
N VAL A 222 10.37 0.95 12.32
CA VAL A 222 9.98 -0.38 11.82
C VAL A 222 10.27 -0.43 10.32
N PHE A 223 11.04 -1.42 9.90
CA PHE A 223 11.45 -1.64 8.52
C PHE A 223 10.48 -2.58 7.76
N PRO A 224 10.52 -2.60 6.42
CA PRO A 224 9.85 -3.63 5.62
C PRO A 224 10.37 -5.04 5.95
N VAL A 225 9.51 -6.05 5.75
CA VAL A 225 9.85 -7.46 5.99
C VAL A 225 10.95 -7.95 5.04
N GLN A 226 12.05 -8.44 5.61
CA GLN A 226 13.16 -9.02 4.86
C GLN A 226 12.90 -10.47 4.49
N HIS A 227 13.20 -10.85 3.26
CA HIS A 227 13.08 -12.24 2.79
C HIS A 227 14.46 -12.89 2.82
N LEU A 228 14.64 -13.88 3.71
CA LEU A 228 15.91 -14.55 3.97
C LEU A 228 15.88 -15.98 3.43
N THR A 229 17.00 -16.47 2.90
CA THR A 229 17.17 -17.88 2.50
C THR A 229 17.68 -18.77 3.64
N GLU A 230 18.22 -18.16 4.71
CA GLU A 230 18.90 -18.82 5.82
C GLU A 230 18.37 -18.31 7.16
N ASN A 231 18.75 -18.97 8.26
CA ASN A 231 18.46 -18.52 9.62
C ASN A 231 19.52 -17.55 10.18
N ALA A 232 20.20 -16.82 9.30
CA ALA A 232 21.19 -15.80 9.64
C ALA A 232 21.02 -14.55 8.76
N TYR A 233 21.51 -13.41 9.24
CA TYR A 233 21.51 -12.14 8.53
C TYR A 233 22.65 -11.25 9.04
N THR A 234 23.23 -10.43 8.15
CA THR A 234 24.21 -9.40 8.53
C THR A 234 23.67 -8.04 8.10
N TRP A 235 23.33 -7.20 9.07
CA TRP A 235 22.95 -5.82 8.81
C TRP A 235 24.21 -4.96 8.74
N LYS A 236 24.54 -4.47 7.55
CA LYS A 236 25.67 -3.56 7.35
C LYS A 236 25.38 -2.17 7.90
N ALA A 237 26.28 -1.67 8.75
CA ALA A 237 26.34 -0.32 9.34
C ALA A 237 24.99 0.39 9.64
N PRO A 238 23.98 -0.25 10.27
CA PRO A 238 22.59 0.22 10.34
C PRO A 238 22.39 1.70 10.68
N PHE A 239 23.12 2.23 11.65
CA PHE A 239 22.92 3.60 12.15
C PHE A 239 23.80 4.64 11.44
N LYS A 240 25.00 4.25 11.00
CA LYS A 240 26.04 5.15 10.49
C LYS A 240 25.55 5.96 9.30
N ASP A 241 24.98 5.27 8.32
CA ASP A 241 24.49 5.87 7.08
C ASP A 241 23.13 6.58 7.27
N ALA A 242 22.44 6.31 8.38
CA ALA A 242 21.13 6.85 8.69
C ALA A 242 21.15 8.10 9.59
N LEU A 243 22.29 8.42 10.23
CA LEU A 243 22.47 9.61 11.06
C LEU A 243 22.63 10.91 10.24
N PRO A 244 22.34 12.09 10.82
CA PRO A 244 22.56 13.39 10.16
C PRO A 244 24.02 13.63 9.75
N LYS A 245 24.24 14.46 8.72
CA LYS A 245 25.60 14.89 8.35
C LYS A 245 26.22 15.77 9.43
N HIS A 246 27.55 15.72 9.52
CA HIS A 246 28.38 16.51 10.45
C HIS A 246 28.05 16.32 11.94
N VAL A 247 27.42 15.20 12.29
CA VAL A 247 27.33 14.69 13.68
C VAL A 247 28.74 14.26 14.12
N ALA A 248 29.39 15.11 14.92
CA ALA A 248 30.84 15.06 15.10
C ALA A 248 31.34 15.51 16.49
N ASP A 249 30.70 15.06 17.58
CA ASP A 249 31.31 15.13 18.93
C ASP A 249 30.88 13.92 19.80
N PRO A 250 31.80 13.01 20.20
CA PRO A 250 31.47 11.90 21.09
C PRO A 250 31.11 12.34 22.53
N THR A 251 31.25 13.62 22.88
CA THR A 251 30.87 14.21 24.17
C THR A 251 29.53 14.96 24.14
N ASN A 252 28.96 15.22 22.95
CA ASN A 252 27.65 15.85 22.83
C ASN A 252 26.53 14.82 23.01
N HIS A 253 25.84 14.88 24.15
CA HIS A 253 24.77 13.94 24.53
C HIS A 253 23.50 13.99 23.65
N TRP A 254 23.34 15.01 22.79
CA TRP A 254 22.25 15.07 21.80
C TRP A 254 22.64 14.49 20.44
N GLU A 255 23.93 14.32 20.18
CA GLU A 255 24.50 14.00 18.87
C GLU A 255 25.68 13.00 18.94
N PRO A 256 25.70 11.98 19.81
CA PRO A 256 26.83 11.07 19.86
C PRO A 256 26.84 10.17 18.62
N TYR A 257 28.04 9.76 18.18
CA TYR A 257 28.21 8.51 17.45
C TYR A 257 29.48 7.75 17.85
N THR A 258 29.29 6.51 18.30
CA THR A 258 30.33 5.49 18.45
C THR A 258 29.67 4.13 18.30
N SER A 259 30.31 3.19 17.61
CA SER A 259 29.79 1.82 17.45
C SER A 259 29.66 1.07 18.77
N GLN A 260 30.37 1.52 19.82
CA GLN A 260 30.30 0.95 21.17
C GLN A 260 28.91 1.06 21.80
N ASN A 261 28.10 2.07 21.43
CA ASN A 261 26.72 2.21 21.93
C ASN A 261 25.69 1.53 21.01
N ILE A 262 26.10 0.56 20.18
CA ILE A 262 25.19 -0.29 19.40
C ILE A 262 24.83 -1.53 20.25
N HIS A 263 23.62 -1.56 20.77
CA HIS A 263 23.13 -2.61 21.66
C HIS A 263 22.10 -3.50 20.96
N MET A 264 22.43 -4.78 20.83
CA MET A 264 21.54 -5.83 20.33
C MET A 264 20.51 -6.21 21.42
N VAL A 265 19.23 -6.33 21.08
CA VAL A 265 18.17 -6.55 22.09
C VAL A 265 18.08 -8.02 22.49
N LYS A 266 18.85 -8.41 23.51
CA LYS A 266 18.96 -9.79 24.04
C LYS A 266 17.94 -10.15 25.14
N SER A 267 16.88 -9.37 25.34
CA SER A 267 15.82 -9.74 26.27
C SER A 267 14.90 -10.81 25.68
N SER A 268 14.57 -11.85 26.44
CA SER A 268 13.37 -12.67 26.18
C SER A 268 12.09 -11.86 26.34
N ASN A 269 12.14 -10.85 27.20
CA ASN A 269 11.07 -9.89 27.46
C ASN A 269 10.74 -9.09 26.19
N TYR A 270 9.45 -8.88 25.99
CA TYR A 270 8.88 -8.03 24.95
C TYR A 270 9.42 -6.60 25.06
N TYR A 271 9.73 -5.99 23.92
CA TYR A 271 9.92 -4.55 23.87
C TYR A 271 8.62 -3.88 23.46
N ASP A 272 8.11 -3.04 24.35
CA ASP A 272 6.91 -2.23 24.11
C ASP A 272 7.28 -0.88 23.50
N LEU A 273 6.36 -0.34 22.70
CA LEU A 273 6.31 1.06 22.29
C LEU A 273 5.11 1.75 22.97
N GLY A 274 5.02 1.55 24.28
CA GLY A 274 4.05 2.11 25.22
C GLY A 274 4.78 2.67 26.43
N GLY A 275 4.11 3.52 27.21
CA GLY A 275 4.66 4.04 28.46
C GLY A 275 4.47 3.07 29.62
N TYR A 276 4.95 3.46 30.79
CA TYR A 276 4.73 2.73 32.03
C TYR A 276 3.23 2.70 32.34
N ALA A 277 2.59 1.53 32.25
CA ALA A 277 1.16 1.41 32.53
C ALA A 277 0.89 1.78 34.00
N GLY A 278 0.07 2.80 34.22
CA GLY A 278 -0.39 3.17 35.56
C GLY A 278 -1.25 2.07 36.16
N GLU A 279 -1.29 1.97 37.50
CA GLU A 279 -2.01 0.90 38.20
C GLU A 279 -3.55 0.95 38.02
N GLU A 280 -4.10 2.04 37.45
CA GLU A 280 -5.54 2.37 37.50
C GLU A 280 -6.26 2.48 36.13
N ASP A 281 -5.56 2.57 34.99
CA ASP A 281 -6.17 2.81 33.66
C ASP A 281 -6.23 1.52 32.79
N GLU A 282 -7.42 1.02 32.45
CA GLU A 282 -7.59 -0.23 31.65
C GLU A 282 -7.45 -0.07 30.12
N THR A 283 -7.16 1.13 29.60
CA THR A 283 -7.46 1.51 28.20
C THR A 283 -6.32 1.38 27.19
N ASP A 284 -5.11 1.08 27.61
CA ASP A 284 -3.91 1.42 26.83
C ASP A 284 -3.59 0.39 25.74
N LEU A 285 -3.40 0.85 24.49
CA LEU A 285 -3.08 -0.04 23.35
C LEU A 285 -1.57 -0.16 23.17
N ILE A 286 -1.05 -1.37 23.38
CA ILE A 286 0.38 -1.67 23.59
C ILE A 286 0.95 -2.46 22.41
N GLN A 287 2.06 -1.99 21.79
CA GLN A 287 2.64 -2.60 20.59
C GLN A 287 3.94 -3.35 20.92
N VAL A 288 3.86 -4.68 20.85
CA VAL A 288 4.88 -5.58 21.37
C VAL A 288 5.75 -6.21 20.28
N PHE A 289 7.05 -6.02 20.40
CA PHE A 289 8.08 -6.60 19.52
C PHE A 289 8.87 -7.68 20.27
N LYS A 290 9.06 -8.84 19.65
CA LYS A 290 9.83 -9.97 20.22
C LYS A 290 11.15 -10.17 19.44
N PRO A 291 12.31 -10.18 20.11
CA PRO A 291 13.60 -10.43 19.44
C PRO A 291 13.67 -11.78 18.73
N ALA A 292 14.29 -11.79 17.55
CA ALA A 292 14.39 -12.93 16.64
C ALA A 292 15.29 -14.08 17.11
N THR A 293 16.32 -13.75 17.88
CA THR A 293 17.37 -14.66 18.34
C THR A 293 18.11 -14.04 19.52
N GLN A 294 18.82 -14.87 20.27
CA GLN A 294 19.79 -14.45 21.29
C GLN A 294 21.24 -14.44 20.76
N ASN A 295 21.49 -15.21 19.69
CA ASN A 295 22.81 -15.33 19.09
C ASN A 295 23.04 -14.17 18.12
N MET A 296 23.61 -13.08 18.67
CA MET A 296 23.91 -11.85 17.95
C MET A 296 25.29 -11.32 18.36
N THR A 297 26.07 -10.88 17.37
CA THR A 297 27.40 -10.28 17.53
C THR A 297 27.52 -8.97 16.74
N LEU A 298 28.50 -8.14 17.10
CA LEU A 298 28.82 -6.86 16.47
C LEU A 298 30.26 -6.94 15.94
N ASP A 299 30.49 -6.52 14.70
CA ASP A 299 31.83 -6.38 14.10
C ASP A 299 31.98 -4.96 13.52
N GLY A 300 32.72 -4.10 14.21
CA GLY A 300 32.76 -2.68 13.91
C GLY A 300 31.36 -2.03 13.99
N ASP A 301 30.83 -1.61 12.84
CA ASP A 301 29.48 -1.05 12.71
C ASP A 301 28.43 -2.11 12.33
N ASP A 302 28.84 -3.33 11.98
CA ASP A 302 27.98 -4.37 11.39
C ASP A 302 27.37 -5.29 12.44
N VAL A 303 26.08 -5.59 12.29
CA VAL A 303 25.30 -6.40 13.25
C VAL A 303 24.96 -7.76 12.64
N HIS A 304 25.51 -8.81 13.23
CA HIS A 304 25.29 -10.19 12.80
C HIS A 304 24.22 -10.86 13.67
N PHE A 305 23.22 -11.46 13.03
CA PHE A 305 22.18 -12.26 13.65
C PHE A 305 22.30 -13.71 13.15
N ALA A 306 22.27 -14.67 14.06
CA ALA A 306 22.33 -16.10 13.73
C ALA A 306 21.28 -16.90 14.52
N GLY A 307 20.85 -18.05 14.01
CA GLY A 307 19.81 -18.87 14.66
C GLY A 307 18.45 -18.18 14.75
N LEU A 308 18.10 -17.37 13.75
CA LEU A 308 16.81 -16.66 13.65
C LEU A 308 15.63 -17.63 13.74
N ALA A 309 14.68 -17.34 14.65
CA ALA A 309 13.47 -18.13 14.80
C ALA A 309 12.57 -18.06 13.55
N GLU A 310 11.83 -19.13 13.24
CA GLU A 310 10.80 -19.08 12.20
C GLU A 310 9.60 -18.22 12.64
N GLN A 311 9.00 -17.47 11.71
CA GLN A 311 7.79 -16.71 11.99
C GLN A 311 6.61 -17.64 12.28
N VAL A 312 6.13 -17.60 13.52
CA VAL A 312 4.83 -18.14 13.90
C VAL A 312 3.71 -17.19 13.45
N SER A 313 2.49 -17.71 13.29
CA SER A 313 1.33 -16.85 13.04
C SER A 313 1.09 -15.92 14.25
N PRO A 314 0.83 -14.62 14.06
CA PRO A 314 0.61 -13.67 15.16
C PRO A 314 -0.77 -13.91 15.80
N GLY A 315 -0.87 -14.91 16.67
CA GLY A 315 -2.17 -15.37 17.14
C GLY A 315 -2.22 -16.62 18.01
N GLU A 316 -1.31 -16.76 18.96
CA GLU A 316 -1.58 -17.53 20.19
C GLU A 316 -0.85 -16.86 21.37
N GLY A 317 -1.59 -16.53 22.43
CA GLY A 317 -1.07 -16.14 23.75
C GLY A 317 -0.12 -14.94 23.85
N ILE A 318 -0.66 -13.71 23.90
CA ILE A 318 -0.23 -12.77 24.95
C ILE A 318 -1.48 -12.32 25.70
N SER A 319 -1.71 -12.95 26.85
CA SER A 319 -2.46 -12.37 27.96
C SER A 319 -1.44 -12.10 29.05
N LEU A 320 -1.26 -10.84 29.45
CA LEU A 320 -0.25 -10.47 30.44
C LEU A 320 -0.67 -10.87 31.87
N ALA A 321 -1.93 -11.30 32.06
CA ALA A 321 -2.48 -11.80 33.31
C ALA A 321 -2.05 -13.25 33.69
N GLN A 322 -1.13 -13.90 32.95
CA GLN A 322 -0.74 -15.31 33.21
C GLN A 322 0.76 -15.54 33.47
N GLN A 323 1.45 -14.58 34.11
CA GLN A 323 2.68 -14.87 34.88
C GLN A 323 2.59 -14.52 36.37
N GLY A 324 1.37 -14.37 36.91
CA GLY A 324 1.09 -14.44 38.36
C GLY A 324 1.19 -15.86 38.96
N GLY A 325 2.02 -16.73 38.38
CA GLY A 325 2.21 -18.12 38.79
C GLY A 325 3.69 -18.42 39.03
N LEU A 326 4.00 -18.96 40.21
CA LEU A 326 5.37 -19.32 40.61
C LEU A 326 5.94 -20.37 39.63
N VAL A 327 7.02 -20.02 38.93
CA VAL A 327 7.80 -20.96 38.12
C VAL A 327 8.96 -21.46 38.97
N PRO A 328 9.00 -22.75 39.38
CA PRO A 328 10.13 -23.30 40.11
C PRO A 328 11.31 -23.57 39.17
N GLU A 329 12.50 -23.08 39.50
CA GLU A 329 13.74 -23.55 38.85
C GLU A 329 14.10 -24.97 39.34
N PRO A 330 14.48 -25.89 38.43
CA PRO A 330 15.00 -27.20 38.80
C PRO A 330 16.49 -27.10 39.17
N GLY A 331 16.84 -26.54 40.34
CA GLY A 331 18.25 -26.44 40.72
C GLY A 331 18.62 -25.97 42.12
N ASN A 332 17.82 -25.12 42.79
CA ASN A 332 18.11 -24.75 44.18
C ASN A 332 16.86 -24.26 44.93
N GLY A 333 16.80 -24.47 46.25
CA GLY A 333 15.60 -24.31 47.08
C GLY A 333 15.20 -22.88 47.44
N GLY A 334 15.42 -21.90 46.56
CA GLY A 334 15.15 -20.48 46.82
C GLY A 334 14.00 -19.93 45.96
N VAL A 335 12.87 -19.58 46.60
CA VAL A 335 11.78 -18.85 45.91
C VAL A 335 12.12 -17.36 45.88
N VAL A 336 12.60 -16.87 44.74
CA VAL A 336 12.77 -15.44 44.47
C VAL A 336 11.46 -14.89 43.92
N ALA A 337 10.93 -13.82 44.52
CA ALA A 337 9.76 -13.14 43.98
C ALA A 337 10.08 -12.47 42.63
N PRO A 338 9.17 -12.46 41.64
CA PRO A 338 9.41 -11.79 40.36
C PRO A 338 9.67 -10.30 40.56
N SER A 339 10.52 -9.71 39.69
CA SER A 339 10.81 -8.28 39.74
C SER A 339 9.55 -7.45 39.49
N ARG A 340 9.45 -6.29 40.16
CA ARG A 340 8.28 -5.40 40.12
C ARG A 340 7.86 -4.97 38.70
N GLU A 341 8.79 -5.02 37.75
CA GLU A 341 8.59 -4.63 36.34
C GLU A 341 7.66 -5.58 35.56
N ALA A 342 7.42 -6.80 36.05
CA ALA A 342 6.66 -7.82 35.31
C ALA A 342 5.15 -7.90 35.67
N ALA A 343 4.70 -7.18 36.71
CA ALA A 343 3.40 -7.43 37.35
C ALA A 343 2.26 -6.49 36.90
N HIS A 344 2.55 -5.39 36.19
CA HIS A 344 1.60 -4.29 35.94
C HIS A 344 1.59 -3.87 34.47
N ILE A 345 0.81 -4.58 33.64
CA ILE A 345 0.49 -4.14 32.27
C ILE A 345 -0.99 -4.36 31.99
N ASN A 346 -1.81 -3.39 32.41
CA ASN A 346 -3.22 -3.29 32.05
C ASN A 346 -3.32 -2.63 30.67
N GLY A 347 -3.57 -3.42 29.62
CA GLY A 347 -3.65 -2.87 28.27
C GLY A 347 -4.10 -3.87 27.20
N THR A 348 -4.60 -3.35 26.09
CA THR A 348 -5.02 -4.11 24.92
C THR A 348 -3.85 -4.29 23.95
N LEU A 349 -3.40 -5.53 23.75
CA LEU A 349 -2.29 -5.82 22.83
C LEU A 349 -2.63 -5.50 21.37
N LEU A 350 -1.82 -4.67 20.73
CA LEU A 350 -1.82 -4.43 19.29
C LEU A 350 -1.12 -5.59 18.57
N ALA A 351 -1.91 -6.40 17.85
CA ALA A 351 -1.39 -7.53 17.10
C ALA A 351 -0.51 -7.09 15.90
N ASN A 352 0.80 -7.25 16.05
CA ASN A 352 1.78 -7.05 14.98
C ASN A 352 1.61 -8.04 13.81
N GLU A 353 2.02 -7.65 12.60
CA GLU A 353 1.91 -8.51 11.40
C GLU A 353 2.92 -9.66 11.41
N HIS A 354 4.05 -9.47 12.10
CA HIS A 354 5.07 -10.49 12.36
C HIS A 354 5.23 -10.69 13.87
N THR A 355 5.73 -11.86 14.28
CA THR A 355 6.00 -12.12 15.71
C THR A 355 7.43 -11.75 16.06
N TYR A 356 8.39 -12.19 15.24
CA TYR A 356 9.81 -12.02 15.49
C TYR A 356 10.42 -10.87 14.68
N TYR A 357 11.34 -10.13 15.32
CA TYR A 357 12.02 -8.99 14.74
C TYR A 357 13.52 -9.07 15.06
N MET A 358 14.38 -8.85 14.06
CA MET A 358 15.78 -8.53 14.31
C MET A 358 15.82 -7.13 14.91
N MET A 359 16.37 -7.00 16.12
CA MET A 359 16.23 -5.82 16.96
C MET A 359 17.57 -5.32 17.47
N VAL A 360 17.89 -4.07 17.13
CA VAL A 360 19.11 -3.39 17.54
C VAL A 360 18.81 -1.92 17.85
N LYS A 361 19.54 -1.35 18.80
CA LYS A 361 19.35 0.03 19.27
C LYS A 361 20.69 0.75 19.29
N TYR A 362 20.68 2.02 18.94
CA TYR A 362 21.78 2.94 19.16
C TYR A 362 21.45 3.82 20.37
N ARG A 363 22.34 3.90 21.38
CA ARG A 363 22.12 4.62 22.65
C ARG A 363 23.02 5.85 22.81
N ALA A 364 22.53 6.82 23.57
CA ALA A 364 23.37 7.86 24.15
C ALA A 364 23.89 7.40 25.53
N GLU A 365 25.14 7.77 25.79
CA GLU A 365 25.95 7.57 27.01
C GLU A 365 26.62 8.92 27.29
N PRO A 366 27.05 9.26 28.53
CA PRO A 366 27.29 8.35 29.66
C PRO A 366 26.25 8.45 30.80
N GLU A 367 26.36 7.53 31.77
CA GLU A 367 25.53 7.49 32.97
C GLU A 367 25.49 8.80 33.79
N ARG A 368 24.34 9.47 33.78
CA ARG A 368 23.83 10.20 34.95
C ARG A 368 22.33 9.94 35.13
N ALA A 369 21.96 9.45 36.31
CA ALA A 369 20.57 9.25 36.75
C ALA A 369 19.70 8.27 35.92
N GLY A 370 20.22 7.10 35.56
CA GLY A 370 19.41 5.88 35.32
C GLY A 370 18.59 5.79 34.02
N TYR A 371 18.40 6.88 33.27
CA TYR A 371 17.59 6.90 32.05
C TYR A 371 18.45 7.04 30.79
N SER A 372 19.00 5.93 30.28
CA SER A 372 19.60 5.92 28.93
C SER A 372 18.49 5.91 27.87
N THR A 373 18.35 7.01 27.13
CA THR A 373 17.47 7.12 25.96
C THR A 373 18.15 6.50 24.74
N ALA A 374 17.41 5.70 23.97
CA ALA A 374 17.88 5.24 22.67
C ALA A 374 17.80 6.39 21.65
N VAL A 375 18.90 6.68 20.96
CA VAL A 375 18.93 7.62 19.82
C VAL A 375 18.06 7.08 18.69
N MET A 376 18.22 5.78 18.37
CA MET A 376 17.41 5.07 17.40
C MET A 376 17.14 3.63 17.88
N SER A 377 15.93 3.12 17.66
CA SER A 377 15.52 1.74 17.94
C SER A 377 14.95 1.09 16.68
N TYR A 378 15.64 0.08 16.15
CA TYR A 378 15.34 -0.55 14.88
C TYR A 378 14.67 -1.91 15.06
N HIS A 379 13.59 -2.12 14.31
CA HIS A 379 12.78 -3.33 14.32
C HIS A 379 12.66 -3.83 12.88
N LEU A 380 13.39 -4.90 12.55
CA LEU A 380 13.48 -5.47 11.22
C LEU A 380 12.73 -6.82 11.18
N PRO A 381 11.45 -6.85 10.77
CA PRO A 381 10.74 -8.10 10.56
C PRO A 381 11.35 -8.88 9.40
N TYR A 382 11.19 -10.19 9.40
CA TYR A 382 11.76 -11.07 8.37
C TYR A 382 10.92 -12.33 8.19
N VAL A 383 11.05 -12.99 7.04
CA VAL A 383 10.52 -14.33 6.75
C VAL A 383 11.67 -15.15 6.16
N ILE A 384 11.85 -16.37 6.68
CA ILE A 384 12.78 -17.34 6.10
C ILE A 384 12.03 -18.10 5.01
N ASP A 385 12.27 -17.73 3.74
CA ASP A 385 11.63 -18.34 2.59
C ASP A 385 12.27 -19.71 2.31
N LYS A 386 11.54 -20.78 2.62
CA LYS A 386 11.93 -22.17 2.36
C LYS A 386 11.87 -22.49 0.86
N VAL A 387 12.84 -22.00 0.10
CA VAL A 387 13.01 -22.20 -1.34
C VAL A 387 12.91 -23.69 -1.68
N GLN A 388 11.84 -24.06 -2.39
CA GLN A 388 11.65 -25.42 -2.88
C GLN A 388 12.50 -25.63 -4.13
N VAL A 389 13.60 -26.38 -4.00
CA VAL A 389 14.43 -26.71 -5.16
C VAL A 389 13.58 -27.40 -6.24
N GLN A 390 13.89 -27.11 -7.50
CA GLN A 390 13.25 -27.77 -8.64
C GLN A 390 14.23 -28.75 -9.29
N PRO A 391 13.75 -29.92 -9.75
CA PRO A 391 14.63 -30.88 -10.41
C PRO A 391 15.17 -30.32 -11.74
N VAL A 392 16.39 -30.72 -12.07
CA VAL A 392 16.98 -30.48 -13.39
C VAL A 392 16.51 -31.60 -14.32
N THR A 393 15.80 -31.25 -15.39
CA THR A 393 15.34 -32.23 -16.39
C THR A 393 16.43 -32.46 -17.43
N VAL A 394 16.90 -33.70 -17.55
CA VAL A 394 17.89 -34.12 -18.54
C VAL A 394 17.19 -34.78 -19.72
N LYS A 395 17.46 -34.27 -20.92
CA LYS A 395 16.92 -34.79 -22.18
C LYS A 395 18.00 -35.42 -23.05
N TYR A 396 17.57 -36.34 -23.90
CA TYR A 396 18.39 -37.03 -24.88
C TYR A 396 17.79 -36.80 -26.26
N GLU A 397 18.38 -35.90 -27.04
CA GLU A 397 17.87 -35.46 -28.34
C GLU A 397 18.92 -35.68 -29.44
N ASP A 398 18.49 -36.00 -30.67
CA ASP A 398 19.38 -35.98 -31.85
C ASP A 398 19.64 -34.54 -32.33
N GLU A 399 20.51 -34.37 -33.31
CA GLU A 399 20.83 -33.07 -33.93
C GLU A 399 19.62 -32.33 -34.54
N LYS A 400 18.45 -32.98 -34.66
CA LYS A 400 17.20 -32.43 -35.18
C LYS A 400 16.17 -32.14 -34.07
N GLY A 401 16.53 -32.36 -32.80
CA GLY A 401 15.63 -32.24 -31.64
C GLY A 401 14.70 -33.43 -31.44
N THR A 402 14.93 -34.56 -32.13
CA THR A 402 14.16 -35.78 -31.96
C THR A 402 14.55 -36.44 -30.64
N ALA A 403 13.60 -36.73 -29.75
CA ALA A 403 13.91 -37.47 -28.52
C ALA A 403 14.32 -38.92 -28.84
N ILE A 404 15.52 -39.32 -28.41
CA ILE A 404 16.11 -40.64 -28.69
C ILE A 404 16.20 -41.55 -27.45
N HIS A 405 16.02 -41.00 -26.25
CA HIS A 405 15.88 -41.75 -25.00
C HIS A 405 14.92 -41.03 -24.04
N GLY A 406 14.39 -41.75 -23.04
CA GLY A 406 13.53 -41.17 -22.01
C GLY A 406 14.24 -40.10 -21.17
N VAL A 407 13.50 -39.09 -20.73
CA VAL A 407 14.05 -38.02 -19.88
C VAL A 407 14.42 -38.54 -18.49
N GLN A 408 15.49 -38.01 -17.92
CA GLN A 408 15.88 -38.22 -16.52
C GLN A 408 15.67 -36.93 -15.72
N THR A 409 15.72 -37.02 -14.39
CA THR A 409 15.62 -35.87 -13.48
C THR A 409 16.68 -35.94 -12.39
N ILE A 410 17.46 -34.87 -12.23
CA ILE A 410 18.39 -34.72 -11.10
C ILE A 410 17.66 -34.02 -9.95
N THR A 411 17.79 -34.56 -8.75
CA THR A 411 17.16 -34.07 -7.51
C THR A 411 18.17 -33.99 -6.38
N GLY A 412 18.04 -33.00 -5.50
CA GLY A 412 18.90 -32.82 -4.33
C GLY A 412 18.39 -31.67 -3.46
N LYS A 413 19.31 -30.90 -2.89
CA LYS A 413 19.07 -29.65 -2.13
C LYS A 413 19.38 -28.43 -3.00
N LEU A 414 19.03 -27.24 -2.50
CA LEU A 414 19.43 -25.97 -3.12
C LEU A 414 20.96 -25.82 -3.05
N GLY A 415 21.60 -25.58 -4.19
CA GLY A 415 23.07 -25.48 -4.31
C GLY A 415 23.81 -26.81 -4.47
N ASP A 416 23.12 -27.97 -4.45
CA ASP A 416 23.75 -29.25 -4.78
C ASP A 416 24.20 -29.23 -6.27
N SER A 417 25.46 -29.54 -6.53
CA SER A 417 26.04 -29.49 -7.87
C SER A 417 25.77 -30.75 -8.69
N PHE A 418 25.59 -30.58 -10.00
CA PHE A 418 25.43 -31.67 -10.97
C PHE A 418 26.43 -31.55 -12.11
N ASP A 419 26.73 -32.70 -12.73
CA ASP A 419 27.67 -32.84 -13.84
C ASP A 419 27.18 -33.96 -14.75
N LEU A 420 26.83 -33.59 -15.98
CA LEU A 420 26.24 -34.47 -16.98
C LEU A 420 27.26 -35.41 -17.66
N SER A 421 28.56 -35.24 -17.42
CA SER A 421 29.60 -36.13 -17.96
C SER A 421 29.78 -37.43 -17.18
N LYS A 422 29.10 -37.57 -16.04
CA LYS A 422 29.03 -38.82 -15.29
C LYS A 422 28.24 -39.86 -16.09
N THR A 423 28.66 -41.12 -16.01
CA THR A 423 28.04 -42.28 -16.72
C THR A 423 26.55 -42.45 -16.47
N ASP A 424 26.05 -41.99 -15.33
CA ASP A 424 24.63 -42.03 -14.96
C ASP A 424 23.75 -41.14 -15.86
N TYR A 425 24.38 -40.12 -16.46
CA TYR A 425 23.76 -39.09 -17.31
C TYR A 425 24.26 -39.13 -18.76
N GLN A 426 25.57 -39.33 -19.00
CA GLN A 426 26.14 -39.51 -20.35
C GLN A 426 25.98 -40.97 -20.82
N LEU A 427 24.73 -41.31 -21.19
CA LEU A 427 24.35 -42.66 -21.60
C LEU A 427 24.96 -43.04 -22.97
N GLU A 428 25.37 -44.30 -23.12
CA GLU A 428 25.62 -44.92 -24.43
C GLU A 428 24.27 -45.31 -25.06
N ILE A 429 23.92 -44.69 -26.20
CA ILE A 429 22.65 -44.91 -26.89
C ILE A 429 22.90 -45.70 -28.18
N PRO A 430 22.38 -46.93 -28.34
CA PRO A 430 22.64 -47.76 -29.51
C PRO A 430 22.31 -47.07 -30.84
N GLY A 431 23.29 -47.04 -31.75
CA GLY A 431 23.17 -46.38 -33.06
C GLY A 431 23.38 -44.85 -33.04
N TYR A 432 23.81 -44.28 -31.91
CA TYR A 432 24.14 -42.87 -31.76
C TYR A 432 25.49 -42.68 -31.04
N THR A 433 26.11 -41.52 -31.22
CA THR A 433 27.34 -41.11 -30.52
C THR A 433 27.13 -39.72 -29.92
N PHE A 434 27.54 -39.54 -28.66
CA PHE A 434 27.41 -38.27 -27.95
C PHE A 434 28.17 -37.14 -28.68
N LYS A 435 27.58 -35.94 -28.74
CA LYS A 435 28.13 -34.77 -29.43
C LYS A 435 28.39 -33.59 -28.51
N ALA A 436 27.38 -33.17 -27.73
CA ALA A 436 27.44 -31.92 -26.95
C ALA A 436 26.40 -31.86 -25.82
N TYR A 437 26.63 -30.96 -24.86
CA TYR A 437 25.64 -30.52 -23.87
C TYR A 437 24.99 -29.21 -24.32
N ASP A 438 23.69 -29.04 -24.07
CA ASP A 438 22.93 -27.81 -24.38
C ASP A 438 21.97 -27.45 -23.23
N PRO A 439 22.05 -26.27 -22.59
CA PRO A 439 23.07 -25.22 -22.76
C PRO A 439 24.35 -25.43 -21.92
N ILE A 440 24.36 -26.33 -20.94
CA ILE A 440 25.44 -26.49 -19.94
C ILE A 440 25.70 -27.95 -19.60
N GLN A 441 26.98 -28.29 -19.33
CA GLN A 441 27.42 -29.61 -18.84
C GLN A 441 27.28 -29.76 -17.32
N THR A 442 27.62 -28.71 -16.58
CA THR A 442 27.62 -28.68 -15.12
C THR A 442 26.76 -27.52 -14.62
N GLY A 443 26.30 -27.60 -13.38
CA GLY A 443 25.50 -26.54 -12.76
C GLY A 443 25.08 -26.88 -11.34
N GLU A 444 24.14 -26.11 -10.81
CA GLU A 444 23.58 -26.28 -9.46
C GLU A 444 22.07 -26.46 -9.49
N LEU A 445 21.54 -27.19 -8.51
CA LEU A 445 20.12 -27.32 -8.25
C LEU A 445 19.57 -26.01 -7.65
N THR A 446 18.71 -25.32 -8.41
CA THR A 446 18.15 -24.01 -8.04
C THR A 446 16.66 -24.07 -7.70
N GLY A 447 16.09 -22.97 -7.18
CA GLY A 447 14.64 -22.79 -7.02
C GLY A 447 13.86 -22.62 -8.33
N GLN A 448 14.51 -22.73 -9.50
CA GLN A 448 13.88 -22.66 -10.82
C GLN A 448 14.02 -24.00 -11.55
N ALA A 449 12.98 -24.42 -12.26
CA ALA A 449 13.01 -25.65 -13.04
C ALA A 449 13.97 -25.48 -14.23
N GLN A 450 14.99 -26.33 -14.29
CA GLN A 450 16.01 -26.30 -15.33
C GLN A 450 15.78 -27.43 -16.34
N THR A 451 16.22 -27.23 -17.59
CA THR A 451 16.23 -28.27 -18.62
C THR A 451 17.53 -28.18 -19.39
N VAL A 452 18.20 -29.32 -19.49
CA VAL A 452 19.48 -29.53 -20.17
C VAL A 452 19.35 -30.73 -21.10
N LYS A 453 20.13 -30.74 -22.16
CA LYS A 453 20.15 -31.80 -23.16
C LYS A 453 21.55 -32.38 -23.28
N LEU A 454 21.61 -33.67 -23.54
CA LEU A 454 22.72 -34.31 -24.22
C LEU A 454 22.28 -34.52 -25.67
N VAL A 455 23.04 -33.94 -26.60
CA VAL A 455 22.81 -34.00 -28.03
C VAL A 455 23.70 -35.09 -28.63
N TYR A 456 23.12 -35.94 -29.49
CA TYR A 456 23.82 -37.05 -30.11
C TYR A 456 23.74 -37.01 -31.64
N THR A 457 24.83 -37.39 -32.29
CA THR A 457 24.90 -37.65 -33.73
C THR A 457 24.40 -39.07 -34.00
N LYS A 458 23.61 -39.28 -35.06
CA LYS A 458 23.21 -40.63 -35.49
C LYS A 458 24.34 -41.31 -36.25
N ASN A 459 24.66 -42.55 -35.89
CA ASN A 459 25.76 -43.29 -36.52
C ASN A 459 25.34 -43.72 -37.93
N THR A 460 26.10 -43.31 -38.94
CA THR A 460 26.02 -43.88 -40.29
C THR A 460 26.46 -45.34 -40.23
N ALA A 461 25.69 -46.25 -40.83
CA ALA A 461 26.08 -47.64 -40.94
C ALA A 461 27.41 -47.78 -41.70
N PRO A 462 28.31 -48.71 -41.33
CA PRO A 462 29.51 -48.98 -42.09
C PRO A 462 29.15 -49.53 -43.47
N ASP A 463 29.81 -49.01 -44.50
CA ASP A 463 29.60 -49.40 -45.89
C ASP A 463 30.25 -50.78 -46.14
N VAL A 464 29.46 -51.77 -46.58
CA VAL A 464 29.90 -53.16 -46.79
C VAL A 464 29.24 -53.69 -48.09
N PRO A 465 30.00 -54.28 -49.03
CA PRO A 465 29.56 -54.41 -50.42
C PRO A 465 28.55 -55.53 -50.71
N VAL A 466 27.99 -55.44 -51.92
CA VAL A 466 26.85 -56.20 -52.46
C VAL A 466 27.07 -57.71 -52.58
N VAL A 467 26.12 -58.51 -52.05
CA VAL A 467 25.77 -59.86 -52.55
C VAL A 467 24.22 -60.01 -52.49
N PRO A 468 23.53 -60.52 -53.54
CA PRO A 468 22.06 -60.49 -53.59
C PRO A 468 21.33 -61.86 -53.46
N LYS A 469 20.06 -61.73 -53.03
CA LYS A 469 18.84 -62.49 -53.42
C LYS A 469 18.40 -63.77 -52.67
N ASN A 470 17.06 -63.90 -52.65
CA ASN A 470 16.18 -65.05 -52.31
C ASN A 470 16.18 -65.49 -50.81
N GLU A 471 15.07 -65.95 -50.22
CA GLU A 471 13.72 -66.23 -50.76
C GLU A 471 12.57 -66.05 -49.72
N SER A 472 11.32 -66.32 -50.16
CA SER A 472 10.02 -66.53 -49.48
C SER A 472 10.01 -66.77 -47.94
N ILE A 473 9.01 -66.40 -47.12
CA ILE A 473 7.54 -66.63 -47.21
C ILE A 473 6.73 -65.50 -46.52
N ASN A 474 5.43 -65.37 -46.84
CA ASN A 474 4.41 -64.43 -46.33
C ASN A 474 3.02 -65.18 -46.33
N PRO A 475 1.83 -64.66 -45.90
CA PRO A 475 1.42 -63.55 -45.01
C PRO A 475 0.45 -64.11 -43.90
N PRO A 476 -0.66 -63.46 -43.40
CA PRO A 476 -1.14 -62.06 -43.32
C PRO A 476 -1.35 -61.63 -41.83
N THR A 477 -2.23 -60.76 -41.31
CA THR A 477 -3.35 -59.82 -41.69
C THR A 477 -3.33 -58.68 -40.63
N ALA A 478 -3.81 -57.43 -40.76
CA ALA A 478 -4.96 -56.77 -41.42
C ALA A 478 -6.32 -56.88 -40.68
N PRO A 479 -7.25 -55.90 -40.80
CA PRO A 479 -7.21 -54.56 -41.44
C PRO A 479 -7.40 -53.39 -40.43
N ASP A 480 -7.52 -52.09 -40.77
CA ASP A 480 -6.73 -51.18 -41.64
C ASP A 480 -6.99 -49.71 -41.13
N LYS A 481 -7.14 -48.70 -42.02
CA LYS A 481 -7.16 -47.24 -41.77
C LYS A 481 -8.56 -46.68 -41.36
N PRO A 482 -8.66 -45.42 -40.89
CA PRO A 482 -8.87 -44.29 -41.83
C PRO A 482 -7.71 -43.28 -41.98
N LYS A 483 -7.89 -42.27 -42.85
CA LYS A 483 -6.86 -41.31 -43.30
C LYS A 483 -7.01 -39.91 -42.67
N THR A 484 -5.94 -39.12 -42.77
CA THR A 484 -5.82 -37.66 -42.53
C THR A 484 -6.78 -36.83 -43.40
N PRO A 485 -7.01 -35.55 -43.03
CA PRO A 485 -6.40 -34.47 -43.83
C PRO A 485 -5.75 -33.32 -43.01
N SER A 486 -4.88 -32.56 -43.66
CA SER A 486 -4.13 -31.42 -43.12
C SER A 486 -4.42 -30.12 -43.90
N VAL A 487 -4.38 -28.96 -43.21
CA VAL A 487 -4.59 -27.60 -43.75
C VAL A 487 -3.64 -26.64 -43.00
N PRO A 488 -3.03 -25.59 -43.64
CA PRO A 488 -1.59 -25.35 -43.47
C PRO A 488 -1.17 -24.02 -42.80
N ASP A 489 0.12 -23.69 -42.92
CA ASP A 489 0.88 -22.56 -42.36
C ASP A 489 0.33 -21.15 -42.66
N GLN A 490 0.66 -20.21 -41.76
CA GLN A 490 0.86 -18.76 -41.98
C GLN A 490 1.72 -18.19 -40.82
N PRO A 491 2.44 -17.07 -40.97
CA PRO A 491 3.91 -17.13 -41.03
C PRO A 491 4.68 -16.68 -39.78
N VAL A 492 5.96 -17.06 -39.73
CA VAL A 492 6.95 -16.50 -38.80
C VAL A 492 7.21 -15.02 -39.14
N MET A 493 7.05 -14.14 -38.15
CA MET A 493 7.51 -12.75 -38.23
C MET A 493 8.74 -12.58 -37.35
N THR A 494 9.87 -12.19 -37.95
CA THR A 494 11.15 -12.00 -37.25
C THR A 494 11.12 -10.75 -36.36
N GLU A 495 11.37 -10.90 -35.06
CA GLU A 495 11.75 -9.75 -34.22
C GLU A 495 13.21 -9.37 -34.50
N PRO A 496 13.53 -8.07 -34.67
CA PRO A 496 14.91 -7.62 -34.84
C PRO A 496 15.65 -7.62 -33.50
N THR A 497 16.94 -7.97 -33.54
CA THR A 497 17.85 -7.89 -32.40
C THR A 497 17.86 -6.46 -31.83
N SER A 498 17.67 -6.34 -30.51
CA SER A 498 17.82 -5.07 -29.78
C SER A 498 18.57 -5.30 -28.47
N GLU A 499 19.26 -4.27 -28.00
CA GLU A 499 20.43 -4.43 -27.15
C GLU A 499 20.11 -4.73 -25.68
N ARG A 500 21.01 -5.48 -25.04
CA ARG A 500 20.88 -6.01 -23.68
C ARG A 500 21.06 -4.92 -22.62
N GLN A 501 20.05 -4.06 -22.44
CA GLN A 501 20.05 -3.10 -21.32
C GLN A 501 19.89 -3.83 -19.98
N THR A 502 20.79 -3.52 -19.04
CA THR A 502 20.88 -4.14 -17.72
C THR A 502 19.62 -3.91 -16.90
N GLN A 503 18.92 -4.97 -16.48
CA GLN A 503 17.78 -4.85 -15.58
C GLN A 503 18.24 -4.48 -14.17
N VAL A 504 18.05 -3.22 -13.80
CA VAL A 504 18.16 -2.75 -12.42
C VAL A 504 17.02 -3.36 -11.60
N ALA A 505 17.35 -4.01 -10.48
CA ALA A 505 16.36 -4.55 -9.56
C ALA A 505 15.48 -3.44 -8.97
N ALA A 506 14.18 -3.72 -8.80
CA ALA A 506 13.25 -2.74 -8.25
C ALA A 506 13.50 -2.50 -6.75
N PRO A 507 13.47 -1.26 -6.26
CA PRO A 507 13.50 -1.00 -4.82
C PRO A 507 12.24 -1.55 -4.14
N GLU A 508 12.33 -1.85 -2.86
CA GLU A 508 11.21 -2.42 -2.12
C GLU A 508 10.03 -1.44 -2.00
N ASN A 509 8.82 -1.97 -1.80
CA ASN A 509 7.53 -1.27 -1.70
C ASN A 509 6.90 -0.74 -3.01
N VAL A 510 7.53 -0.92 -4.19
CA VAL A 510 6.84 -0.75 -5.48
C VAL A 510 6.29 -2.05 -6.05
N ALA A 511 5.23 -1.96 -6.85
CA ALA A 511 4.62 -3.10 -7.54
C ALA A 511 5.59 -3.72 -8.55
N LYS A 512 5.61 -5.05 -8.65
CA LYS A 512 6.56 -5.80 -9.49
C LYS A 512 6.22 -5.66 -10.98
N ILE A 513 7.20 -5.88 -11.87
CA ILE A 513 6.92 -5.95 -13.32
C ILE A 513 5.93 -7.09 -13.59
N HIS A 514 4.96 -6.82 -14.46
CA HIS A 514 3.72 -7.57 -14.74
C HIS A 514 2.68 -7.60 -13.60
N GLU A 515 2.90 -6.91 -12.48
CA GLU A 515 1.87 -6.72 -11.45
C GLU A 515 0.88 -5.63 -11.87
N ALA A 516 -0.40 -5.82 -11.54
CA ALA A 516 -1.44 -4.82 -11.79
C ALA A 516 -1.54 -3.82 -10.63
N VAL A 517 -1.57 -2.53 -10.94
CA VAL A 517 -1.81 -1.41 -10.01
C VAL A 517 -3.11 -0.68 -10.37
N TYR A 518 -3.67 0.09 -9.42
CA TYR A 518 -4.78 1.02 -9.69
C TYR A 518 -4.48 2.42 -9.15
N SER A 519 -5.10 3.44 -9.76
CA SER A 519 -5.05 4.80 -9.20
C SER A 519 -6.05 4.99 -8.06
N LEU A 520 -5.60 5.64 -6.99
CA LEU A 520 -6.46 6.10 -5.89
C LEU A 520 -7.10 7.43 -6.26
N GLU A 521 -6.24 8.33 -6.76
CA GLU A 521 -6.51 9.73 -7.06
C GLU A 521 -6.49 10.03 -8.56
N LYS A 522 -6.74 11.31 -8.90
CA LYS A 522 -6.61 11.80 -10.28
C LYS A 522 -5.13 11.72 -10.71
N ILE A 523 -4.86 11.00 -11.80
CA ILE A 523 -3.52 10.88 -12.39
C ILE A 523 -3.55 11.11 -13.90
N TYR A 524 -2.37 11.22 -14.49
CA TYR A 524 -2.18 11.26 -15.95
C TYR A 524 -1.18 10.19 -16.36
N LEU A 525 -1.36 9.62 -17.56
CA LEU A 525 -0.37 8.78 -18.24
C LEU A 525 0.48 9.69 -19.12
N TYR A 526 1.79 9.71 -18.88
CA TYR A 526 2.73 10.57 -19.60
C TYR A 526 3.53 9.79 -20.66
N GLN A 527 4.00 10.49 -21.68
CA GLN A 527 4.91 9.94 -22.69
C GLN A 527 6.31 9.69 -22.13
N ASN A 528 6.78 10.54 -21.21
CA ASN A 528 8.11 10.49 -20.60
C ASN A 528 8.00 10.47 -19.06
N PRO A 529 8.99 9.92 -18.33
CA PRO A 529 9.00 9.89 -16.85
C PRO A 529 9.14 11.28 -16.19
N THR A 530 9.45 12.32 -16.98
CA THR A 530 9.57 13.73 -16.59
C THR A 530 8.25 14.44 -16.28
N PHE A 531 7.11 13.88 -16.70
CA PHE A 531 5.77 14.38 -16.34
C PHE A 531 5.44 15.82 -16.77
N LYS A 532 5.97 16.32 -17.90
CA LYS A 532 5.56 17.65 -18.39
C LYS A 532 4.08 17.65 -18.74
N SER A 533 3.39 18.76 -18.53
CA SER A 533 1.97 18.92 -18.86
C SER A 533 1.66 18.67 -20.34
N SER A 534 2.59 19.00 -21.24
CA SER A 534 2.53 18.72 -22.68
C SER A 534 2.73 17.25 -23.05
N GLU A 535 3.32 16.43 -22.19
CA GLU A 535 3.60 15.01 -22.42
C GLU A 535 2.43 14.10 -22.01
N ARG A 536 1.25 14.65 -21.69
CA ARG A 536 0.08 13.91 -21.17
C ARG A 536 -0.70 13.20 -22.27
N LYS A 537 -0.56 11.86 -22.34
CA LYS A 537 -1.28 11.00 -23.29
C LYS A 537 -2.74 10.75 -22.89
N ALA A 538 -3.01 10.62 -21.59
CA ALA A 538 -4.36 10.41 -21.06
C ALA A 538 -4.49 10.95 -19.62
N GLY A 539 -5.71 11.27 -19.21
CA GLY A 539 -6.04 11.71 -17.85
C GLY A 539 -7.15 10.85 -17.25
N TYR A 540 -6.98 10.48 -15.98
CA TYR A 540 -7.84 9.53 -15.26
C TYR A 540 -8.34 10.21 -13.99
N VAL A 541 -9.64 10.36 -13.83
CA VAL A 541 -10.23 10.96 -12.62
C VAL A 541 -10.19 10.00 -11.42
N GLN A 542 -10.27 10.55 -10.21
CA GLN A 542 -10.51 9.78 -8.99
C GLN A 542 -11.80 8.95 -9.16
N LYS A 543 -11.76 7.68 -8.75
CA LYS A 543 -12.87 6.72 -8.91
C LYS A 543 -13.18 5.97 -7.62
N PRO A 544 -14.47 5.64 -7.38
CA PRO A 544 -14.86 4.69 -6.34
C PRO A 544 -14.13 3.36 -6.48
N ARG A 545 -13.74 2.74 -5.36
CA ARG A 545 -12.77 1.61 -5.30
C ARG A 545 -13.03 0.46 -6.30
N VAL A 546 -14.29 0.13 -6.59
CA VAL A 546 -14.64 -0.97 -7.52
C VAL A 546 -14.36 -0.62 -9.00
N PHE A 547 -14.32 0.67 -9.35
CA PHE A 547 -14.14 1.19 -10.72
C PHE A 547 -12.83 1.98 -10.88
N ARG A 548 -11.84 1.81 -9.99
CA ARG A 548 -10.54 2.48 -10.10
C ARG A 548 -9.79 2.07 -11.37
N PRO A 549 -9.25 3.01 -12.17
CA PRO A 549 -8.46 2.72 -13.36
C PRO A 549 -7.29 1.80 -13.01
N MET A 550 -7.09 0.76 -13.82
CA MET A 550 -6.05 -0.24 -13.67
C MET A 550 -4.97 -0.12 -14.74
N PHE A 551 -3.75 -0.46 -14.36
CA PHE A 551 -2.58 -0.48 -15.22
C PHE A 551 -1.74 -1.72 -14.87
N VAL A 552 -1.07 -2.34 -15.84
CA VAL A 552 -0.03 -3.34 -15.59
C VAL A 552 1.33 -2.65 -15.67
N VAL A 553 2.20 -2.91 -14.70
CA VAL A 553 3.59 -2.43 -14.72
C VAL A 553 4.35 -3.19 -15.79
N ASP A 554 4.74 -2.51 -16.86
CA ASP A 554 5.55 -3.07 -17.95
C ASP A 554 7.04 -2.68 -17.79
N GLY A 555 7.42 -1.95 -16.73
CA GLY A 555 8.81 -1.63 -16.38
C GLY A 555 8.96 -0.45 -15.40
N TYR A 556 10.16 0.11 -15.27
CA TYR A 556 10.47 1.29 -14.45
C TYR A 556 11.28 2.33 -15.22
N ALA A 557 11.28 3.58 -14.75
CA ALA A 557 12.18 4.64 -15.18
C ALA A 557 12.32 5.70 -14.06
N HIS A 558 13.23 6.67 -14.23
CA HIS A 558 13.40 7.80 -13.31
C HIS A 558 13.12 9.14 -14.01
N SER A 559 12.67 10.16 -13.26
CA SER A 559 12.71 11.56 -13.73
C SER A 559 14.17 12.05 -13.84
N LYS A 560 14.40 13.25 -14.41
CA LYS A 560 15.73 13.87 -14.43
C LYS A 560 16.30 14.04 -13.00
N ASP A 561 15.45 14.47 -12.09
CA ASP A 561 15.65 14.58 -10.64
C ASP A 561 15.50 13.24 -9.89
N GLY A 562 15.85 12.11 -10.53
CA GLY A 562 16.02 10.79 -9.89
C GLY A 562 14.75 10.12 -9.36
N ARG A 563 13.55 10.70 -9.51
CA ARG A 563 12.32 10.16 -8.91
C ARG A 563 11.77 8.99 -9.72
N LEU A 564 11.65 7.82 -9.10
CA LEU A 564 11.15 6.58 -9.71
C LEU A 564 9.72 6.74 -10.29
N ARG A 565 9.46 6.04 -11.39
CA ARG A 565 8.21 5.98 -12.17
C ARG A 565 7.94 4.55 -12.61
N TYR A 566 6.67 4.14 -12.62
CA TYR A 566 6.28 2.94 -13.35
C TYR A 566 6.20 3.28 -14.85
N HIS A 567 6.81 2.47 -15.71
CA HIS A 567 6.34 2.30 -17.08
C HIS A 567 5.17 1.31 -17.04
N VAL A 568 4.05 1.66 -17.66
CA VAL A 568 2.80 0.89 -17.56
C VAL A 568 2.07 0.79 -18.89
N ARG A 569 1.16 -0.19 -18.94
CA ARG A 569 0.11 -0.33 -19.94
C ARG A 569 -1.26 -0.21 -19.26
N ASP A 570 -2.12 0.65 -19.79
CA ASP A 570 -3.53 0.71 -19.43
C ASP A 570 -4.21 -0.65 -19.75
N VAL A 571 -5.02 -1.16 -18.81
CA VAL A 571 -5.81 -2.41 -18.95
C VAL A 571 -7.29 -2.20 -18.62
N ASN A 572 -7.81 -1.02 -18.91
CA ASN A 572 -9.22 -0.65 -18.74
C ASN A 572 -9.98 -0.93 -20.04
N HIS A 573 -10.18 -2.20 -20.39
CA HIS A 573 -10.78 -2.76 -21.62
C HIS A 573 -12.17 -2.23 -22.06
N GLN A 574 -12.75 -1.26 -21.35
CA GLN A 574 -13.99 -0.56 -21.69
C GLN A 574 -13.76 0.93 -22.00
N SER A 575 -12.50 1.39 -21.99
CA SER A 575 -12.04 2.76 -22.29
C SER A 575 -11.33 2.81 -23.64
N LYS A 576 -11.38 3.97 -24.31
CA LYS A 576 -10.55 4.27 -25.50
C LYS A 576 -9.04 4.36 -25.22
N THR A 577 -8.63 4.20 -23.97
CA THR A 577 -7.22 4.22 -23.54
C THR A 577 -6.64 2.83 -23.29
N ASP A 578 -7.43 1.76 -23.44
CA ASP A 578 -6.94 0.39 -23.24
C ASP A 578 -5.70 0.09 -24.10
N GLY A 579 -4.73 -0.63 -23.54
CA GLY A 579 -3.45 -0.92 -24.19
C GLY A 579 -2.47 0.26 -24.26
N LEU A 580 -2.86 1.52 -23.97
CA LEU A 580 -1.93 2.65 -24.04
C LEU A 580 -0.78 2.50 -23.04
N ARG A 581 0.44 2.56 -23.58
CA ARG A 581 1.69 2.58 -22.80
C ARG A 581 2.17 3.98 -22.47
N GLY A 582 2.87 4.13 -21.35
CA GLY A 582 3.46 5.38 -20.86
C GLY A 582 3.85 5.30 -19.39
N TYR A 583 4.07 6.44 -18.74
CA TYR A 583 4.57 6.52 -17.36
C TYR A 583 3.53 7.05 -16.37
N ILE A 584 3.47 6.44 -15.18
CA ILE A 584 2.67 6.90 -14.01
C ILE A 584 3.50 6.89 -12.72
N THR A 585 3.03 7.59 -11.68
CA THR A 585 3.77 7.77 -10.43
C THR A 585 3.86 6.48 -9.62
N THR A 586 4.98 6.26 -8.93
CA THR A 586 5.11 5.19 -7.93
C THR A 586 4.54 5.55 -6.56
N GLN A 587 4.24 6.83 -6.31
CA GLN A 587 3.80 7.33 -5.01
C GLN A 587 2.55 6.59 -4.50
N PHE A 588 2.69 5.96 -3.34
CA PHE A 588 1.68 5.08 -2.73
C PHE A 588 0.37 5.79 -2.35
N ALA A 589 0.38 7.12 -2.24
CA ALA A 589 -0.82 7.95 -2.12
C ALA A 589 -1.69 7.89 -3.40
N TYR A 590 -1.07 7.90 -4.57
CA TYR A 590 -1.73 7.99 -5.88
C TYR A 590 -1.96 6.64 -6.54
N VAL A 591 -1.07 5.67 -6.36
CA VAL A 591 -1.09 4.37 -7.06
C VAL A 591 -0.79 3.25 -6.06
N ARG A 592 -1.56 2.15 -6.09
CA ARG A 592 -1.30 0.95 -5.26
C ARG A 592 -1.55 -0.36 -6.03
N PRO A 593 -0.91 -1.48 -5.63
CA PRO A 593 -1.19 -2.80 -6.18
C PRO A 593 -2.68 -3.18 -6.10
N VAL A 594 -3.17 -3.86 -7.14
CA VAL A 594 -4.56 -4.33 -7.26
C VAL A 594 -4.84 -5.49 -6.32
N TYR A 595 -3.86 -6.33 -6.04
CA TYR A 595 -4.00 -7.48 -5.15
C TYR A 595 -3.61 -7.10 -3.71
N TYR A 596 -4.23 -7.76 -2.73
CA TYR A 596 -3.69 -7.74 -1.37
C TYR A 596 -2.33 -8.46 -1.35
N HIS A 597 -1.43 -8.03 -0.46
CA HIS A 597 -0.15 -8.70 -0.20
C HIS A 597 -0.13 -9.42 1.17
N SER A 598 -1.02 -9.03 2.08
CA SER A 598 -1.18 -9.61 3.42
C SER A 598 -2.53 -10.32 3.63
N SER A 599 -2.55 -11.22 4.62
CA SER A 599 -3.71 -12.06 4.96
C SER A 599 -4.73 -11.32 5.84
N HIS A 600 -6.00 -11.75 5.78
CA HIS A 600 -7.11 -11.12 6.51
C HIS A 600 -8.13 -12.19 6.93
N LYS A 601 -8.39 -12.36 8.24
CA LYS A 601 -9.32 -13.38 8.79
C LYS A 601 -10.77 -13.25 8.28
N THR A 602 -11.16 -12.11 7.71
CA THR A 602 -12.50 -11.87 7.15
C THR A 602 -12.45 -10.85 6.00
N LEU A 603 -13.30 -11.06 4.99
CA LEU A 603 -13.51 -10.15 3.86
C LEU A 603 -15.00 -9.81 3.69
N THR A 604 -15.29 -8.74 2.95
CA THR A 604 -16.61 -8.48 2.35
C THR A 604 -16.48 -8.38 0.84
N ALA A 605 -17.38 -9.05 0.10
CA ALA A 605 -17.52 -8.90 -1.35
C ALA A 605 -18.09 -7.51 -1.70
N ILE A 606 -17.34 -6.67 -2.43
CA ILE A 606 -17.73 -5.27 -2.72
C ILE A 606 -18.15 -5.02 -4.19
N ASN A 607 -17.77 -5.91 -5.12
CA ASN A 607 -18.15 -5.80 -6.53
C ASN A 607 -19.69 -5.79 -6.70
N PRO A 608 -20.29 -4.82 -7.43
CA PRO A 608 -21.72 -4.86 -7.78
C PRO A 608 -22.11 -6.12 -8.57
N LYS A 609 -21.20 -6.71 -9.37
CA LYS A 609 -21.39 -7.99 -10.09
C LYS A 609 -21.07 -9.24 -9.23
N GLY A 610 -20.84 -9.06 -7.93
CA GLY A 610 -20.51 -10.14 -6.98
C GLY A 610 -19.09 -10.69 -7.12
N VAL A 611 -18.74 -11.68 -6.30
CA VAL A 611 -17.42 -12.34 -6.31
C VAL A 611 -17.61 -13.84 -6.48
N ASN A 612 -16.99 -14.42 -7.50
CA ASN A 612 -17.07 -15.86 -7.75
C ASN A 612 -16.25 -16.66 -6.71
N GLU A 613 -16.78 -17.80 -6.31
CA GLU A 613 -16.12 -18.86 -5.53
C GLU A 613 -15.65 -19.96 -6.49
N TYR A 614 -14.48 -20.55 -6.23
CA TYR A 614 -13.83 -21.52 -7.11
C TYR A 614 -13.22 -22.67 -6.31
N THR A 615 -13.21 -23.89 -6.85
CA THR A 615 -12.53 -25.02 -6.18
C THR A 615 -11.01 -24.85 -6.16
N ASN A 616 -10.43 -24.22 -7.19
CA ASN A 616 -8.99 -24.24 -7.44
C ASN A 616 -8.30 -22.88 -7.20
N LYS A 617 -7.03 -22.91 -6.76
CA LYS A 617 -6.22 -21.69 -6.47
C LYS A 617 -6.03 -20.77 -7.68
N ASN A 618 -6.02 -21.31 -8.89
CA ASN A 618 -5.92 -20.57 -10.15
C ASN A 618 -7.23 -19.87 -10.56
N LEU A 619 -8.34 -20.09 -9.84
CA LEU A 619 -9.70 -19.66 -10.17
C LEU A 619 -10.30 -20.38 -11.40
N THR A 620 -9.96 -21.65 -11.61
CA THR A 620 -10.81 -22.58 -12.40
C THR A 620 -11.82 -23.30 -11.51
N ASN A 621 -12.79 -23.99 -12.13
CA ASN A 621 -13.91 -24.69 -11.46
C ASN A 621 -14.74 -23.76 -10.57
N LYS A 622 -15.51 -22.86 -11.20
CA LYS A 622 -16.41 -21.92 -10.52
C LYS A 622 -17.55 -22.68 -9.82
N VAL A 623 -17.68 -22.49 -8.51
CA VAL A 623 -18.70 -23.10 -7.66
C VAL A 623 -19.99 -22.25 -7.62
N ARG A 624 -19.88 -20.96 -7.25
CA ARG A 624 -21.01 -20.02 -7.17
C ARG A 624 -20.55 -18.56 -7.22
N ASN A 625 -21.47 -17.62 -7.01
CA ASN A 625 -21.19 -16.18 -6.90
C ASN A 625 -21.76 -15.61 -5.60
N PHE A 626 -20.90 -14.97 -4.81
CA PHE A 626 -21.27 -14.23 -3.62
C PHE A 626 -21.77 -12.82 -3.99
N LYS A 627 -22.94 -12.45 -3.48
CA LYS A 627 -23.57 -11.15 -3.72
C LYS A 627 -22.79 -10.03 -3.02
N GLN A 628 -22.95 -8.80 -3.49
CA GLN A 628 -22.38 -7.62 -2.83
C GLN A 628 -22.85 -7.56 -1.36
N GLY A 629 -21.89 -7.45 -0.44
CA GLY A 629 -22.11 -7.49 1.01
C GLY A 629 -21.97 -8.84 1.67
N THR A 630 -21.76 -9.94 0.94
CA THR A 630 -21.47 -11.23 1.61
C THR A 630 -20.14 -11.12 2.35
N VAL A 631 -20.19 -11.39 3.66
CA VAL A 631 -19.02 -11.52 4.53
C VAL A 631 -18.47 -12.94 4.39
N LEU A 632 -17.17 -13.06 4.13
CA LEU A 632 -16.46 -14.30 3.87
C LEU A 632 -15.45 -14.56 4.99
N ARG A 633 -15.46 -15.76 5.57
CA ARG A 633 -14.45 -16.22 6.53
C ARG A 633 -13.28 -16.86 5.78
N VAL A 634 -12.06 -16.45 6.11
CA VAL A 634 -10.82 -16.91 5.46
C VAL A 634 -10.15 -17.96 6.35
N LYS A 635 -9.62 -19.02 5.73
CA LYS A 635 -8.74 -20.02 6.38
C LYS A 635 -7.28 -19.81 6.02
N LYS A 636 -6.97 -19.50 4.75
CA LYS A 636 -5.60 -19.32 4.26
C LYS A 636 -5.54 -18.20 3.21
N PHE A 637 -4.40 -17.55 3.09
CA PHE A 637 -4.08 -16.63 2.01
C PHE A 637 -2.95 -17.25 1.18
N VAL A 638 -3.05 -17.20 -0.15
CA VAL A 638 -2.05 -17.81 -1.05
C VAL A 638 -1.78 -16.96 -2.28
N THR A 639 -0.56 -17.06 -2.81
CA THR A 639 -0.15 -16.50 -4.09
C THR A 639 -0.54 -17.43 -5.25
N HIS A 640 -0.66 -16.85 -6.45
CA HIS A 640 -0.78 -17.55 -7.72
C HIS A 640 -0.20 -16.65 -8.81
N ASN A 641 1.06 -16.87 -9.16
CA ASN A 641 1.89 -15.91 -9.90
C ASN A 641 1.85 -14.55 -9.17
N LEU A 642 1.89 -13.43 -9.88
CA LEU A 642 1.84 -12.07 -9.32
C LEU A 642 0.44 -11.64 -8.80
N THR A 643 -0.40 -12.59 -8.40
CA THR A 643 -1.78 -12.32 -7.98
C THR A 643 -2.16 -13.16 -6.77
N THR A 644 -2.92 -12.61 -5.83
CA THR A 644 -3.25 -13.31 -4.57
C THR A 644 -4.68 -13.83 -4.50
N ARG A 645 -4.92 -14.74 -3.55
CA ARG A 645 -6.13 -15.52 -3.38
C ARG A 645 -6.41 -15.72 -1.89
N TYR A 646 -7.68 -15.82 -1.55
CA TYR A 646 -8.11 -16.22 -0.21
C TYR A 646 -8.80 -17.57 -0.29
N GLN A 647 -8.25 -18.55 0.43
CA GLN A 647 -8.93 -19.80 0.72
C GLN A 647 -9.92 -19.58 1.86
N LEU A 648 -11.18 -19.93 1.63
CA LEU A 648 -12.28 -19.85 2.58
C LEU A 648 -12.26 -21.05 3.54
N THR A 649 -13.07 -21.00 4.60
CA THR A 649 -13.14 -22.07 5.61
C THR A 649 -13.61 -23.43 5.07
N ASN A 650 -14.27 -23.47 3.91
CA ASN A 650 -14.65 -24.69 3.18
C ASN A 650 -13.59 -25.17 2.16
N GLY A 651 -12.38 -24.59 2.16
CA GLY A 651 -11.29 -25.01 1.28
C GLY A 651 -11.30 -24.42 -0.14
N HIS A 652 -12.42 -23.83 -0.57
CA HIS A 652 -12.55 -23.12 -1.86
C HIS A 652 -11.84 -21.75 -1.85
N TYR A 653 -11.65 -21.15 -3.02
CA TYR A 653 -10.90 -19.92 -3.22
C TYR A 653 -11.77 -18.76 -3.75
N VAL A 654 -11.40 -17.54 -3.36
CA VAL A 654 -11.83 -16.28 -3.96
C VAL A 654 -10.62 -15.40 -4.30
N THR A 655 -10.82 -14.44 -5.19
CA THR A 655 -9.78 -13.49 -5.62
C THR A 655 -9.32 -12.55 -4.51
N GLY A 656 -8.00 -12.27 -4.44
CA GLY A 656 -7.42 -11.24 -3.58
C GLY A 656 -7.47 -9.82 -4.15
N ASN A 657 -8.15 -9.61 -5.26
CA ASN A 657 -8.26 -8.30 -5.93
C ASN A 657 -9.05 -7.29 -5.07
N ARG A 658 -8.38 -6.21 -4.67
CA ARG A 658 -8.89 -5.11 -3.82
C ARG A 658 -10.08 -4.36 -4.43
N LYS A 659 -10.31 -4.38 -5.76
CA LYS A 659 -11.52 -3.82 -6.40
C LYS A 659 -12.74 -4.72 -6.20
N LEU A 660 -12.54 -6.01 -5.91
CA LEU A 660 -13.60 -7.03 -5.83
C LEU A 660 -13.93 -7.41 -4.38
N VAL A 661 -12.93 -7.46 -3.49
CA VAL A 661 -13.06 -7.70 -2.04
C VAL A 661 -12.45 -6.58 -1.19
N LYS A 662 -12.97 -6.38 0.02
CA LYS A 662 -12.42 -5.48 1.05
C LYS A 662 -12.26 -6.24 2.37
N MET A 663 -11.10 -6.08 3.01
CA MET A 663 -10.81 -6.58 4.37
C MET A 663 -11.90 -6.21 5.40
N GLY A 664 -12.21 -7.10 6.34
CA GLY A 664 -13.16 -6.86 7.41
C GLY A 664 -14.64 -6.94 6.98
N ARG A 665 -15.54 -6.54 7.87
CA ARG A 665 -17.01 -6.58 7.70
C ARG A 665 -17.54 -5.20 7.29
N HIS A 666 -18.19 -5.08 6.12
CA HIS A 666 -18.73 -3.81 5.63
C HIS A 666 -20.24 -3.89 5.42
N LYS A 667 -21.01 -3.31 6.34
CA LYS A 667 -22.49 -3.24 6.29
C LYS A 667 -22.97 -2.73 4.93
N GLN A 668 -24.08 -3.28 4.42
CA GLN A 668 -24.66 -2.84 3.15
C GLN A 668 -26.03 -2.20 3.33
N PRO A 669 -26.39 -1.20 2.51
CA PRO A 669 -27.75 -0.70 2.46
C PRO A 669 -28.66 -1.80 1.92
N LYS A 670 -29.68 -2.17 2.70
CA LYS A 670 -30.70 -3.18 2.30
C LYS A 670 -32.04 -2.53 1.95
N GLN A 671 -32.29 -1.34 2.45
CA GLN A 671 -33.52 -0.59 2.22
C GLN A 671 -33.20 0.92 2.23
N VAL A 672 -34.00 1.70 1.52
CA VAL A 672 -34.07 3.15 1.66
C VAL A 672 -35.49 3.60 2.01
N VAL A 673 -35.59 4.77 2.63
CA VAL A 673 -36.83 5.55 2.77
C VAL A 673 -36.64 6.86 2.01
N LEU A 674 -37.58 7.21 1.12
CA LEU A 674 -37.50 8.43 0.32
C LEU A 674 -37.86 9.67 1.16
N LYS A 675 -37.02 10.71 1.08
CA LYS A 675 -37.26 12.01 1.76
C LYS A 675 -38.14 12.95 0.92
N GLN A 676 -38.21 12.70 -0.38
CA GLN A 676 -39.00 13.40 -1.39
C GLN A 676 -39.27 12.43 -2.56
N GLY A 677 -40.22 12.76 -3.45
CA GLY A 677 -40.49 11.95 -4.65
C GLY A 677 -39.26 11.84 -5.55
N LEU A 678 -39.05 10.69 -6.19
CA LEU A 678 -37.82 10.35 -6.89
C LEU A 678 -38.08 9.51 -8.14
N ASN A 679 -37.55 9.96 -9.29
CA ASN A 679 -37.61 9.20 -10.53
C ASN A 679 -36.78 7.89 -10.44
N ARG A 680 -37.31 6.82 -11.02
CA ARG A 680 -36.58 5.59 -11.32
C ARG A 680 -36.08 5.64 -12.76
N TYR A 681 -34.87 5.12 -12.99
CA TYR A 681 -34.22 5.10 -14.29
C TYR A 681 -33.82 3.68 -14.71
N ARG A 682 -33.67 3.46 -16.01
CA ARG A 682 -33.26 2.17 -16.60
C ARG A 682 -31.88 1.69 -16.10
N ASP A 683 -30.95 2.62 -15.94
CA ASP A 683 -29.52 2.38 -15.73
C ASP A 683 -28.92 3.34 -14.67
N ALA A 684 -27.68 3.09 -14.27
CA ALA A 684 -26.98 3.89 -13.25
C ALA A 684 -26.68 5.33 -13.69
N ASP A 685 -26.61 5.56 -15.01
CA ASP A 685 -26.27 6.85 -15.61
C ASP A 685 -27.50 7.72 -15.87
N PHE A 686 -28.69 7.20 -15.55
CA PHE A 686 -29.98 7.89 -15.65
C PHE A 686 -30.38 8.28 -17.07
N THR A 687 -29.92 7.52 -18.09
CA THR A 687 -30.15 7.87 -19.50
C THR A 687 -31.63 7.87 -19.92
N MET A 688 -32.48 7.14 -19.19
CA MET A 688 -33.92 7.04 -19.46
C MET A 688 -34.71 6.85 -18.16
N LYS A 689 -35.65 7.76 -17.87
CA LYS A 689 -36.64 7.61 -16.79
C LYS A 689 -37.59 6.46 -17.15
N ASN A 690 -37.85 5.55 -16.21
CA ASN A 690 -38.75 4.41 -16.38
C ASN A 690 -39.72 4.20 -15.19
N GLY A 691 -39.88 5.20 -14.34
CA GLY A 691 -40.84 5.19 -13.22
C GLY A 691 -40.69 6.39 -12.28
N HIS A 692 -41.52 6.41 -11.25
CA HIS A 692 -41.44 7.34 -10.11
C HIS A 692 -41.71 6.56 -8.82
N PHE A 693 -41.35 7.15 -7.69
CA PHE A 693 -41.58 6.67 -6.32
C PHE A 693 -41.82 7.89 -5.43
N ASP A 694 -42.70 7.75 -4.44
CA ASP A 694 -43.21 8.89 -3.67
C ASP A 694 -42.45 9.14 -2.37
N LYS A 695 -42.69 10.31 -1.77
CA LYS A 695 -42.11 10.68 -0.48
C LYS A 695 -42.58 9.70 0.60
N GLY A 696 -41.64 9.07 1.29
CA GLY A 696 -41.88 8.06 2.32
C GLY A 696 -41.72 6.60 1.86
N ASP A 697 -41.59 6.35 0.54
CA ASP A 697 -41.50 4.99 0.00
C ASP A 697 -40.35 4.17 0.61
N LYS A 698 -40.69 2.94 1.03
CA LYS A 698 -39.78 1.95 1.64
C LYS A 698 -39.26 0.99 0.57
N ILE A 699 -38.15 1.34 -0.09
CA ILE A 699 -37.65 0.61 -1.27
C ILE A 699 -36.49 -0.31 -0.89
N ILE A 700 -36.60 -1.60 -1.23
CA ILE A 700 -35.54 -2.60 -1.05
C ILE A 700 -34.40 -2.37 -2.06
N VAL A 701 -33.18 -2.29 -1.55
CA VAL A 701 -31.94 -2.14 -2.32
C VAL A 701 -31.36 -3.53 -2.60
N LYS A 702 -31.26 -3.89 -3.88
CA LYS A 702 -30.64 -5.16 -4.31
C LYS A 702 -29.13 -5.14 -4.16
N ARG A 703 -28.51 -4.03 -4.59
CA ARG A 703 -27.08 -3.71 -4.58
C ARG A 703 -26.89 -2.21 -4.81
N PHE A 704 -25.68 -1.71 -4.61
CA PHE A 704 -25.28 -0.38 -5.08
C PHE A 704 -24.20 -0.44 -6.15
N THR A 705 -24.20 0.56 -7.02
CA THR A 705 -23.15 0.81 -8.02
C THR A 705 -22.85 2.32 -8.05
N PHE A 706 -22.09 2.76 -9.04
CA PHE A 706 -21.81 4.17 -9.31
C PHE A 706 -22.07 4.45 -10.80
N SER A 707 -22.39 5.71 -11.12
CA SER A 707 -22.51 6.16 -12.51
C SER A 707 -21.15 6.24 -13.22
N HIS A 708 -21.17 6.35 -14.54
CA HIS A 708 -20.02 6.54 -15.43
C HIS A 708 -18.91 5.50 -15.20
N GLN A 709 -19.28 4.24 -14.93
CA GLN A 709 -18.35 3.17 -14.52
C GLN A 709 -17.11 3.06 -15.43
N ASP A 710 -17.32 3.21 -16.75
CA ASP A 710 -16.30 2.97 -17.78
C ASP A 710 -15.62 4.28 -18.29
N SER A 711 -16.10 5.44 -17.85
CA SER A 711 -15.59 6.76 -18.30
C SER A 711 -14.36 7.19 -17.51
N ILE A 712 -13.19 7.31 -18.14
CA ILE A 712 -11.98 7.85 -17.50
C ILE A 712 -12.06 9.36 -17.16
N LYS A 713 -13.01 10.08 -17.76
CA LYS A 713 -13.16 11.55 -17.65
C LYS A 713 -14.17 12.02 -16.59
N GLN A 714 -15.13 11.19 -16.20
CA GLN A 714 -16.23 11.60 -15.30
C GLN A 714 -16.19 10.86 -13.97
N GLY A 715 -16.41 11.57 -12.87
CA GLY A 715 -16.59 10.97 -11.55
C GLY A 715 -17.80 10.03 -11.49
N GLY A 716 -17.75 9.04 -10.59
CA GLY A 716 -18.84 8.07 -10.42
C GLY A 716 -19.67 8.34 -9.17
N THR A 717 -20.93 8.73 -9.34
CA THR A 717 -21.84 9.07 -8.22
C THR A 717 -22.64 7.83 -7.82
N LYS A 718 -22.80 7.57 -6.51
CA LYS A 718 -23.44 6.34 -6.00
C LYS A 718 -24.91 6.22 -6.47
N ARG A 719 -25.33 4.99 -6.74
CA ARG A 719 -26.67 4.59 -7.20
C ARG A 719 -27.15 3.34 -6.48
N PHE A 720 -28.44 3.24 -6.19
CA PHE A 720 -29.05 2.02 -5.68
C PHE A 720 -29.83 1.32 -6.79
N GLU A 721 -29.59 0.02 -6.98
CA GLU A 721 -30.43 -0.83 -7.83
C GLU A 721 -31.62 -1.35 -7.01
N VAL A 722 -32.81 -1.22 -7.57
CA VAL A 722 -34.10 -1.54 -6.94
C VAL A 722 -34.95 -2.43 -7.87
N LYS A 723 -36.24 -2.62 -7.57
CA LYS A 723 -37.16 -3.33 -8.49
C LYS A 723 -37.45 -2.43 -9.71
N GLY A 724 -37.06 -2.91 -10.90
CA GLY A 724 -37.32 -2.25 -12.19
C GLY A 724 -36.33 -1.17 -12.62
N GLY A 725 -35.22 -0.93 -11.92
CA GLY A 725 -34.24 0.08 -12.32
C GLY A 725 -33.34 0.59 -11.19
N PHE A 726 -32.82 1.80 -11.36
CA PHE A 726 -31.93 2.49 -10.45
C PHE A 726 -32.54 3.79 -9.91
N ILE A 727 -32.14 4.17 -8.70
CA ILE A 727 -32.48 5.44 -8.04
C ILE A 727 -31.22 6.11 -7.45
N SER A 728 -31.35 7.39 -7.10
CA SER A 728 -30.24 8.15 -6.50
C SER A 728 -29.93 7.68 -5.09
N ALA A 729 -28.64 7.56 -4.76
CA ALA A 729 -28.16 7.25 -3.41
C ALA A 729 -27.80 8.50 -2.59
N ASN A 730 -28.17 9.70 -3.06
CA ASN A 730 -27.87 10.97 -2.39
C ASN A 730 -28.60 11.05 -1.03
N PRO A 731 -27.90 11.27 0.10
CA PRO A 731 -28.50 11.32 1.44
C PRO A 731 -29.45 12.50 1.66
N LYS A 732 -29.46 13.53 0.81
CA LYS A 732 -30.48 14.59 0.80
C LYS A 732 -31.83 14.07 0.25
N LEU A 733 -31.81 13.05 -0.61
CA LEU A 733 -32.99 12.48 -1.28
C LEU A 733 -33.53 11.21 -0.60
N VAL A 734 -32.65 10.41 0.02
CA VAL A 734 -33.01 9.12 0.66
C VAL A 734 -32.33 8.93 2.02
N ARG A 735 -32.98 8.25 2.95
CA ARG A 735 -32.39 7.70 4.19
C ARG A 735 -32.12 6.21 3.98
N ALA A 736 -30.86 5.78 4.01
CA ALA A 736 -30.48 4.38 3.81
C ALA A 736 -30.36 3.62 5.14
N TYR A 737 -30.90 2.40 5.16
CA TYR A 737 -30.88 1.48 6.29
C TYR A 737 -29.94 0.31 6.01
N TYR A 738 -29.03 0.06 6.96
CA TYR A 738 -27.92 -0.87 6.82
C TYR A 738 -28.11 -2.09 7.72
N LYS A 739 -27.73 -3.26 7.21
CA LYS A 739 -27.62 -4.52 7.98
C LYS A 739 -26.25 -5.14 7.69
#